data_AF-D4XWC7-F1
#
_entry.id   AF-D4XWC7-F1
#
_cell.length_a   1.000
_cell.length_b   1.000
_cell.length_c   1.000
_cell.angle_alpha   90.00
_cell.angle_beta   90.00
_cell.angle_gamma   90.00
#
_symmetry.space_group_name_H-M   'P 1'
#
loop_
_entity.id
_entity.type
_entity.pdbx_description
1 polymer ?
#
loop_
_entity_poly.entity_id
_entity_poly.type
_entity_poly.pdbx_seq_one_letter_code
_entity_poly.pdbx_strand_id
1 'polypeptide(L)'
;MKNKKLKYLFSFSLAIAPVAIIASCNSTNDNKTTGDEGKALSKDEAANLDVSKISTPEELEKTINNNLNITVASIKDLPEDRWKGLFAGDIQLTSDIKLNIDGPLKDKFKVNIDGVFNPQSAKVANQTGKTTVHLSISPIDNDKIVIKKKIELSGFQTSPFGSGADNKIPFDPADSLVSSEKSKYVKADQYTRFVMDSEKYLANLNRQWEIKGKRSDEKASTDNAAKYDKIAKELNLDTYNDAFSKGFTVPKYGANGNVEGLNINTNGIPGYGLSWVDASGRNSFQLTGLARTLPNEKYKQAALQTLGISFSDLVPETEGINKGKSLSTMGTIWIMDYELPENGKQPTKFYFGTNAHVAEGLDKAKTLSLMKVNEEIVERNKIRTSKFEERLEDFSLYFDENKPAAKVVFWAKDYLNSSPKEYLSSELREKFKDVEEMSDFAVIEIDFSKVTGFGVIADGKTVEKYNSAKGKAEETAKILTNNYAGKESEHVKFKSTSYLKKYEPIDFPLSGKIGNDKDSLYIVGYPRSDADYFLNEYQDAAEIAARKESRSLWVNGDSGWYGKLVKTETGPELAPELLDKISRGNYLSYQIGYRNFGDKPGLADVFITHPLNDDGSLYKGKDGKQYFSYGLNYMPRFYAPFGGSSGSSVRTDKNELLSVYYYSNANAGTGYSAAFRSEGFDYKGLYGKYNLEEYDLIYGGGKNQKSSYREELKKLYPNMKTKLFSEGLNKIPEEFKFKK
;
A
#
# COMPACT_ATOMS: atom_id res chain seq x y z
N MET A 1 -31.50 -22.68 28.45
CA MET A 1 -31.35 -21.57 27.49
C MET A 1 -30.48 -20.48 28.12
N LYS A 2 -29.22 -20.37 27.71
CA LYS A 2 -28.25 -19.39 28.24
C LYS A 2 -27.79 -18.48 27.11
N ASN A 3 -28.14 -17.19 27.21
CA ASN A 3 -27.70 -16.11 26.35
C ASN A 3 -26.16 -16.00 26.37
N LYS A 4 -25.50 -16.36 25.27
CA LYS A 4 -24.11 -15.97 25.01
C LYS A 4 -24.13 -14.65 24.24
N LYS A 5 -23.87 -13.55 24.96
CA LYS A 5 -23.61 -12.23 24.39
C LYS A 5 -22.36 -12.31 23.50
N LEU A 6 -22.54 -11.93 22.24
CA LEU A 6 -21.49 -11.70 21.24
C LEU A 6 -20.56 -10.58 21.76
N LYS A 7 -19.36 -10.94 22.20
CA LYS A 7 -18.30 -9.97 22.52
C LYS A 7 -17.50 -9.72 21.24
N TYR A 8 -17.68 -8.54 20.66
CA TYR A 8 -16.73 -7.98 19.70
C TYR A 8 -15.39 -7.80 20.42
N LEU A 9 -14.41 -8.61 20.06
CA LEU A 9 -13.01 -8.38 20.41
C LEU A 9 -12.51 -7.22 19.57
N PHE A 10 -12.70 -6.01 20.10
CA PHE A 10 -11.87 -4.87 19.72
C PHE A 10 -10.42 -5.27 19.96
N SER A 11 -9.61 -5.23 18.91
CA SER A 11 -8.16 -5.21 19.03
C SER A 11 -7.80 -4.13 20.03
N PHE A 12 -7.18 -4.52 21.15
CA PHE A 12 -6.58 -3.58 22.09
C PHE A 12 -5.54 -2.76 21.33
N SER A 13 -5.93 -1.57 20.88
CA SER A 13 -4.99 -0.47 20.79
C SER A 13 -4.53 -0.24 22.22
N LEU A 14 -3.32 -0.69 22.57
CA LEU A 14 -2.63 -0.07 23.69
C LEU A 14 -2.45 1.39 23.30
N ALA A 15 -3.39 2.22 23.75
CA ALA A 15 -3.15 3.63 23.94
C ALA A 15 -2.02 3.69 24.97
N ILE A 16 -0.79 3.80 24.47
CA ILE A 16 0.33 4.24 25.30
C ILE A 16 -0.04 5.68 25.62
N ALA A 17 -0.69 5.87 26.76
CA ALA A 17 -0.78 7.18 27.37
C ALA A 17 0.65 7.73 27.43
N PRO A 18 0.90 8.99 27.04
CA PRO A 18 2.19 9.60 27.28
C PRO A 18 2.40 9.56 28.80
N VAL A 19 3.26 8.64 29.25
CA VAL A 19 3.81 8.72 30.59
C VAL A 19 4.57 10.02 30.59
N ALA A 20 3.95 11.06 31.16
CA ALA A 20 4.66 12.24 31.57
C ALA A 20 5.72 11.74 32.56
N ILE A 21 6.93 11.54 32.06
CA ILE A 21 8.11 11.41 32.91
C ILE A 21 8.27 12.81 33.50
N ILE A 22 7.59 13.05 34.61
CA ILE A 22 7.98 14.10 35.55
C ILE A 22 9.32 13.63 36.09
N ALA A 23 10.39 13.98 35.38
CA ALA A 23 11.71 13.98 35.94
C ALA A 23 11.68 15.06 37.04
N SER A 24 11.40 14.63 38.27
CA SER A 24 11.80 15.35 39.45
C SER A 24 13.32 15.53 39.36
N CYS A 25 13.75 16.74 39.02
CA CYS A 25 15.12 17.18 39.21
C CYS A 25 15.39 17.23 40.71
N ASN A 26 15.71 16.10 41.33
CA ASN A 26 16.48 16.08 42.56
C ASN A 26 17.95 16.01 42.16
N SER A 27 18.52 17.17 41.81
CA SER A 27 19.95 17.39 41.90
C SER A 27 20.26 17.92 43.29
N THR A 28 20.26 17.02 44.29
CA THR A 28 21.09 17.23 45.47
C THR A 28 22.54 16.99 45.05
N ASN A 29 23.21 18.09 44.69
CA ASN A 29 24.66 18.22 44.81
C ASN A 29 24.91 19.58 45.46
N ASP A 30 24.66 19.61 46.78
CA ASP A 30 25.38 20.51 47.67
C ASP A 30 26.85 20.11 47.63
N ASN A 31 27.60 20.76 46.76
CA ASN A 31 29.03 21.00 46.96
C ASN A 31 29.29 22.45 46.59
N LYS A 32 29.10 23.32 47.59
CA LYS A 32 29.76 24.63 47.63
C LYS A 32 31.27 24.39 47.56
N THR A 33 31.81 24.46 46.36
CA THR A 33 33.20 24.86 46.14
C THR A 33 33.15 26.29 45.65
N THR A 34 33.53 27.21 46.53
CA THR A 34 33.95 28.56 46.16
C THR A 34 35.10 28.45 45.17
N GLY A 35 34.83 28.72 43.90
CA GLY A 35 35.84 28.85 42.84
C GLY A 35 35.62 30.17 42.12
N ASP A 36 36.66 31.01 42.07
CA ASP A 36 36.72 32.28 41.36
C ASP A 36 36.03 32.23 39.98
N GLU A 37 35.07 33.10 39.73
CA GLU A 37 34.66 33.47 38.38
C GLU A 37 35.80 34.29 37.75
N GLY A 38 36.75 33.61 37.10
CA GLY A 38 37.84 34.26 36.38
C GLY A 38 37.30 35.14 35.24
N LYS A 39 37.60 36.44 35.31
CA LYS A 39 37.29 37.42 34.25
C LYS A 39 38.07 37.06 32.98
N ALA A 40 37.43 37.20 31.81
CA ALA A 40 38.09 36.97 30.52
C ALA A 40 39.35 37.84 30.37
N LEU A 41 40.41 37.27 29.80
CA LEU A 41 41.68 37.96 29.55
C LEU A 41 41.46 39.17 28.65
N SER A 42 42.15 40.27 28.96
CA SER A 42 42.29 41.40 28.05
C SER A 42 43.12 41.00 26.82
N LYS A 43 43.04 41.80 25.74
CA LYS A 43 43.79 41.55 24.50
C LYS A 43 45.31 41.48 24.72
N ASP A 44 45.84 42.29 25.65
CA ASP A 44 47.27 42.35 25.95
C ASP A 44 47.75 41.13 26.77
N GLU A 45 46.91 40.65 27.70
CA GLU A 45 47.21 39.44 28.47
C GLU A 45 47.16 38.18 27.57
N ALA A 46 46.22 38.15 26.63
CA ALA A 46 46.05 37.06 25.68
C ALA A 46 47.18 36.99 24.63
N ALA A 47 47.69 38.13 24.18
CA ALA A 47 48.82 38.18 23.25
C ALA A 47 50.10 37.60 23.87
N ASN A 48 50.32 37.88 25.16
CA ASN A 48 51.48 37.46 25.94
C ASN A 48 51.36 36.07 26.56
N LEU A 49 50.21 35.40 26.41
CA LEU A 49 50.04 34.03 26.88
C LEU A 49 50.87 33.06 26.04
N ASP A 50 51.78 32.36 26.74
CA ASP A 50 52.62 31.30 26.18
C ASP A 50 51.94 29.94 26.37
N VAL A 51 51.22 29.49 25.34
CA VAL A 51 50.47 28.23 25.36
C VAL A 51 51.37 26.99 25.34
N SER A 52 52.68 27.14 25.08
CA SER A 52 53.63 26.02 25.14
C SER A 52 53.91 25.54 26.56
N LYS A 53 53.58 26.37 27.57
CA LYS A 53 53.74 26.06 29.00
C LYS A 53 52.58 25.27 29.59
N ILE A 54 51.48 25.12 28.85
CA ILE A 54 50.35 24.28 29.27
C ILE A 54 50.83 22.82 29.23
N SER A 55 50.80 22.17 30.38
CA SER A 55 51.41 20.85 30.57
C SER A 55 50.41 19.75 30.93
N THR A 56 49.21 20.13 31.40
CA THR A 56 48.12 19.19 31.70
C THR A 56 46.79 19.57 31.05
N PRO A 57 45.87 18.59 30.85
CA PRO A 57 44.50 18.87 30.41
C PRO A 57 43.71 19.78 31.37
N GLU A 58 43.93 19.72 32.68
CA GLU A 58 43.22 20.61 33.63
C GLU A 58 43.65 22.08 33.48
N GLU A 59 44.95 22.32 33.23
CA GLU A 59 45.47 23.65 32.93
C GLU A 59 44.89 24.19 31.62
N LEU A 60 44.79 23.33 30.60
CA LEU A 60 44.19 23.65 29.32
C LEU A 60 42.71 24.05 29.45
N GLU A 61 41.93 23.27 30.20
CA GLU A 61 40.51 23.53 30.45
C GLU A 61 40.30 24.85 31.18
N LYS A 62 41.05 25.09 32.26
CA LYS A 62 40.99 26.36 33.02
C LYS A 62 41.34 27.57 32.16
N THR A 63 42.32 27.43 31.27
CA THR A 63 42.79 28.50 30.38
C THR A 63 41.75 28.85 29.31
N ILE A 64 41.06 27.85 28.77
CA ILE A 64 40.06 28.01 27.71
C ILE A 64 38.73 28.54 28.28
N ASN A 65 38.36 28.13 29.49
CA ASN A 65 37.14 28.59 30.15
C ASN A 65 37.14 30.13 30.27
N ASN A 66 36.04 30.75 29.81
CA ASN A 66 35.83 32.22 29.71
C ASN A 66 36.73 32.98 28.71
N ASN A 67 37.70 32.34 28.06
CA ASN A 67 38.63 32.99 27.11
C ASN A 67 38.47 32.53 25.64
N LEU A 68 37.68 31.48 25.41
CA LEU A 68 37.37 30.96 24.10
C LEU A 68 35.88 30.61 24.03
N ASN A 69 35.16 31.27 23.13
CA ASN A 69 33.77 30.97 22.82
C ASN A 69 33.71 30.21 21.48
N ILE A 70 33.18 29.00 21.49
CA ILE A 70 33.04 28.16 20.30
C ILE A 70 31.56 27.86 20.12
N THR A 71 31.01 28.30 18.99
CA THR A 71 29.63 28.01 18.59
C THR A 71 29.59 27.40 17.19
N VAL A 72 28.45 26.82 16.83
CA VAL A 72 28.24 26.33 15.47
C VAL A 72 27.67 27.47 14.63
N ALA A 73 28.40 27.88 13.59
CA ALA A 73 28.01 28.96 12.70
C ALA A 73 26.96 28.51 11.68
N SER A 74 27.15 27.33 11.08
CA SER A 74 26.20 26.76 10.14
C SER A 74 26.33 25.25 10.04
N ILE A 75 25.26 24.62 9.54
CA ILE A 75 25.18 23.20 9.22
C ILE A 75 24.66 23.04 7.80
N LYS A 76 25.37 22.33 6.93
CA LYS A 76 25.12 22.24 5.49
C LYS A 76 24.96 23.62 4.85
N ASP A 77 25.83 24.55 5.26
CA ASP A 77 25.79 25.96 4.88
C ASP A 77 24.52 26.73 5.31
N LEU A 78 23.71 26.17 6.21
CA LEU A 78 22.49 26.81 6.74
C LEU A 78 22.69 27.35 8.17
N PRO A 79 22.27 28.60 8.44
CA PRO A 79 22.29 29.19 9.79
C PRO A 79 21.23 28.57 10.71
N GLU A 80 21.36 28.82 12.02
CA GLU A 80 20.55 28.18 13.09
C GLU A 80 19.03 28.35 12.92
N ASP A 81 18.57 29.53 12.50
CA ASP A 81 17.15 29.81 12.26
C ASP A 81 16.52 28.93 11.15
N ARG A 82 17.37 28.31 10.31
CA ARG A 82 16.97 27.43 9.20
C ARG A 82 17.08 25.94 9.53
N TRP A 83 17.56 25.56 10.72
CA TRP A 83 17.70 24.16 11.12
C TRP A 83 16.37 23.42 11.25
N LYS A 84 15.24 24.13 11.40
CA LYS A 84 13.89 23.55 11.42
C LYS A 84 13.52 22.76 10.15
N GLY A 85 14.27 22.92 9.05
CA GLY A 85 14.11 22.13 7.82
C GLY A 85 15.08 20.95 7.69
N LEU A 86 15.91 20.69 8.70
CA LEU A 86 16.88 19.59 8.72
C LEU A 86 16.54 18.61 9.83
N PHE A 87 16.69 17.31 9.55
CA PHE A 87 16.61 16.28 10.58
C PHE A 87 17.99 16.07 11.23
N ALA A 88 18.02 16.04 12.56
CA ALA A 88 19.25 15.92 13.34
C ALA A 88 20.02 14.62 13.02
N GLY A 89 19.31 13.51 12.78
CA GLY A 89 19.87 12.22 12.43
C GLY A 89 20.54 12.15 11.05
N ASP A 90 20.30 13.13 10.19
CA ASP A 90 20.86 13.22 8.82
C ASP A 90 22.17 14.03 8.76
N ILE A 91 22.65 14.51 9.92
CA ILE A 91 23.91 15.23 10.06
C ILE A 91 24.95 14.20 10.51
N GLN A 92 25.73 13.68 9.56
CA GLN A 92 26.68 12.59 9.82
C GLN A 92 28.13 12.94 9.46
N LEU A 93 28.34 13.99 8.66
CA LEU A 93 29.67 14.39 8.20
C LEU A 93 30.15 15.62 8.95
N THR A 94 31.40 15.61 9.39
CA THR A 94 32.04 16.78 10.00
C THR A 94 32.18 17.94 9.02
N SER A 95 32.27 17.65 7.71
CA SER A 95 32.27 18.65 6.63
C SER A 95 30.99 19.47 6.55
N ASP A 96 29.89 18.98 7.12
CA ASP A 96 28.63 19.69 7.13
C ASP A 96 28.63 20.84 8.15
N ILE A 97 29.59 20.90 9.08
CA ILE A 97 29.56 21.84 10.20
C ILE A 97 30.65 22.89 10.05
N LYS A 98 30.25 24.16 10.16
CA LYS A 98 31.17 25.30 10.28
C LYS A 98 31.11 25.85 11.69
N LEU A 99 32.26 26.02 12.34
CA LEU A 99 32.37 26.62 13.67
C LEU A 99 32.61 28.13 13.56
N ASN A 100 32.09 28.86 14.54
CA ASN A 100 32.54 30.21 14.85
C ASN A 100 33.39 30.15 16.13
N ILE A 101 34.62 30.65 16.05
CA ILE A 101 35.56 30.68 17.17
C ILE A 101 35.85 32.14 17.49
N ASP A 102 35.45 32.57 18.67
CA ASP A 102 35.59 33.95 19.14
C ASP A 102 36.26 33.98 20.52
N GLY A 103 36.75 35.15 20.91
CA GLY A 103 37.41 35.39 22.18
C GLY A 103 38.91 35.69 22.07
N PRO A 104 39.51 36.13 23.18
CA PRO A 104 40.89 36.63 23.21
C PRO A 104 41.95 35.59 22.80
N LEU A 105 41.66 34.29 22.90
CA LEU A 105 42.62 33.21 22.62
C LEU A 105 42.38 32.45 21.31
N LYS A 106 41.51 32.93 20.41
CA LYS A 106 41.08 32.18 19.21
C LYS A 106 42.22 31.70 18.31
N ASP A 107 43.30 32.46 18.20
CA ASP A 107 44.43 32.17 17.29
C ASP A 107 45.54 31.33 17.97
N LYS A 108 45.38 30.98 19.25
CA LYS A 108 46.39 30.25 20.05
C LYS A 108 46.07 28.75 20.20
N PHE A 109 44.87 28.33 19.80
CA PHE A 109 44.39 26.95 19.93
C PHE A 109 43.87 26.39 18.61
N LYS A 110 44.12 25.11 18.36
CA LYS A 110 43.48 24.32 17.29
C LYS A 110 42.18 23.74 17.83
N VAL A 111 41.09 23.95 17.08
CA VAL A 111 39.77 23.36 17.36
C VAL A 111 39.38 22.48 16.19
N ASN A 112 39.25 21.17 16.43
CA ASN A 112 38.81 20.21 15.42
C ASN A 112 37.45 19.61 15.80
N ILE A 113 36.64 19.31 14.80
CA ILE A 113 35.40 18.54 14.96
C ILE A 113 35.74 17.06 14.89
N ASP A 114 35.58 16.35 16.01
CA ASP A 114 35.81 14.91 16.09
C ASP A 114 34.66 14.12 15.45
N GLY A 115 33.44 14.64 15.54
CA GLY A 115 32.26 13.96 15.02
C GLY A 115 30.95 14.58 15.48
N VAL A 116 29.86 14.07 14.91
CA VAL A 116 28.48 14.39 15.28
C VAL A 116 27.87 13.14 15.91
N PHE A 117 27.35 13.29 17.12
CA PHE A 117 26.79 12.20 17.91
C PHE A 117 25.32 12.43 18.15
N ASN A 118 24.53 11.47 17.69
CA ASN A 118 23.10 11.46 17.93
C ASN A 118 22.81 10.88 19.32
N PRO A 119 21.96 11.52 20.15
CA PRO A 119 21.57 10.98 21.45
C PRO A 119 20.93 9.60 21.23
N GLN A 120 21.57 8.55 21.73
CA GLN A 120 21.21 7.13 21.61
C GLN A 120 21.17 6.54 20.18
N SER A 121 20.55 7.22 19.21
CA SER A 121 20.47 6.80 17.81
C SER A 121 20.01 7.96 16.91
N ALA A 122 20.21 7.85 15.59
CA ALA A 122 19.63 8.79 14.63
C ALA A 122 18.09 8.88 14.73
N LYS A 123 17.42 7.79 15.12
CA LYS A 123 15.98 7.78 15.38
C LYS A 123 15.61 8.74 16.50
N VAL A 124 16.29 8.64 17.64
CA VAL A 124 16.02 9.49 18.81
C VAL A 124 16.41 10.95 18.54
N ALA A 125 17.48 11.19 17.78
CA ALA A 125 17.82 12.52 17.29
C ALA A 125 16.68 13.13 16.47
N ASN A 126 16.09 12.36 15.56
CA ASN A 126 14.95 12.79 14.75
C ASN A 126 13.64 12.93 15.56
N GLN A 127 13.46 12.19 16.65
CA GLN A 127 12.29 12.36 17.53
C GLN A 127 12.40 13.63 18.38
N THR A 128 13.61 13.93 18.85
CA THR A 128 13.84 15.03 19.79
C THR A 128 14.25 16.34 19.13
N GLY A 129 14.70 16.28 17.87
CA GLY A 129 15.24 17.43 17.14
C GLY A 129 16.55 17.91 17.75
N LYS A 130 17.39 16.98 18.23
CA LYS A 130 18.63 17.26 18.96
C LYS A 130 19.80 16.40 18.46
N THR A 131 21.00 16.97 18.46
CA THR A 131 22.26 16.24 18.23
C THR A 131 23.40 16.89 19.02
N THR A 132 24.57 16.28 19.05
CA THR A 132 25.73 16.79 19.78
C THR A 132 26.96 16.82 18.89
N VAL A 133 27.64 17.96 18.82
CA VAL A 133 28.93 18.09 18.13
C VAL A 133 30.05 17.87 19.13
N HIS A 134 30.94 16.93 18.85
CA HIS A 134 32.12 16.65 19.67
C HIS A 134 33.33 17.36 19.07
N LEU A 135 34.06 18.08 19.92
CA LEU A 135 35.22 18.88 19.54
C LEU A 135 36.45 18.45 20.32
N SER A 136 37.62 18.56 19.69
CA SER A 136 38.92 18.49 20.35
C SER A 136 39.60 19.85 20.31
N ILE A 137 40.14 20.29 21.44
CA ILE A 137 40.87 21.55 21.54
C ILE A 137 42.28 21.27 22.05
N SER A 138 43.29 21.85 21.41
CA SER A 138 44.71 21.71 21.76
C SER A 138 45.48 23.01 21.50
N PRO A 139 46.57 23.29 22.24
CA PRO A 139 47.49 24.38 21.91
C PRO A 139 48.04 24.24 20.49
N ILE A 140 48.25 25.35 19.78
CA ILE A 140 48.71 25.30 18.39
C ILE A 140 50.08 24.61 18.21
N ASP A 141 50.92 24.67 19.25
CA ASP A 141 52.28 24.12 19.28
C ASP A 141 52.38 22.78 20.03
N ASN A 142 51.27 22.23 20.55
CA ASN A 142 51.29 20.98 21.32
C ASN A 142 50.01 20.16 21.17
N ASP A 143 49.98 19.29 20.17
CA ASP A 143 48.84 18.40 19.89
C ASP A 143 48.72 17.20 20.85
N LYS A 144 49.66 17.05 21.82
CA LYS A 144 49.63 15.95 22.80
C LYS A 144 48.66 16.21 23.95
N ILE A 145 48.32 17.47 24.21
CA ILE A 145 47.41 17.87 25.28
C ILE A 145 46.10 18.30 24.63
N VAL A 146 45.06 17.50 24.83
CA VAL A 146 43.76 17.67 24.19
C VAL A 146 42.67 17.63 25.24
N ILE A 147 41.77 18.62 25.20
CA ILE A 147 40.47 18.52 25.89
C ILE A 147 39.36 18.23 24.90
N LYS A 148 38.34 17.50 25.35
CA LYS A 148 37.15 17.18 24.56
C LYS A 148 35.98 18.03 25.05
N LYS A 149 35.33 18.76 24.15
CA LYS A 149 34.14 19.58 24.44
C LYS A 149 32.96 19.09 23.63
N LYS A 150 31.76 19.24 24.19
CA LYS A 150 30.49 18.90 23.53
C LYS A 150 29.66 20.15 23.38
N ILE A 151 29.06 20.34 22.20
CA ILE A 151 28.06 21.37 21.93
C ILE A 151 26.74 20.66 21.65
N GLU A 152 25.77 20.82 22.53
CA GLU A 152 24.41 20.34 22.29
C GLU A 152 23.68 21.29 21.36
N LEU A 153 23.08 20.73 20.31
CA LEU A 153 22.32 21.47 19.31
C LEU A 153 20.87 21.03 19.36
N SER A 154 19.97 21.98 19.17
CA SER A 154 18.52 21.75 19.17
C SER A 154 17.81 22.65 18.14
N GLY A 155 16.51 22.47 17.96
CA GLY A 155 15.74 23.26 16.98
C GLY A 155 15.65 22.64 15.58
N PHE A 156 16.12 21.40 15.42
CA PHE A 156 15.97 20.61 14.18
C PHE A 156 14.53 20.14 13.98
N GLN A 157 14.22 19.74 12.75
CA GLN A 157 12.96 19.09 12.40
C GLN A 157 12.75 17.81 13.22
N THR A 158 11.53 17.60 13.71
CA THR A 158 11.14 16.40 14.45
C THR A 158 10.24 15.47 13.64
N SER A 159 10.35 14.17 13.91
CA SER A 159 9.46 13.13 13.41
C SER A 159 9.00 12.26 14.58
N PRO A 160 7.68 12.11 14.83
CA PRO A 160 7.17 11.30 15.94
C PRO A 160 7.74 9.87 15.99
N PHE A 161 8.01 9.29 14.82
CA PHE A 161 8.53 7.93 14.67
C PHE A 161 10.05 7.87 14.46
N GLY A 162 10.72 9.03 14.44
CA GLY A 162 12.17 9.16 14.27
C GLY A 162 12.66 8.96 12.84
N SER A 163 11.80 9.18 11.85
CA SER A 163 12.20 9.14 10.44
C SER A 163 13.07 10.34 10.05
N GLY A 164 14.06 10.14 9.17
CA GLY A 164 14.89 11.22 8.60
C GLY A 164 14.24 11.95 7.43
N ALA A 165 14.99 12.82 6.74
CA ALA A 165 14.53 13.56 5.55
C ALA A 165 14.16 12.63 4.40
N ASP A 166 14.64 11.40 4.41
CA ASP A 166 14.30 10.34 3.47
C ASP A 166 13.04 9.52 3.88
N ASN A 167 12.37 9.90 4.98
CA ASN A 167 11.26 9.18 5.61
C ASN A 167 11.59 7.74 6.04
N LYS A 168 12.88 7.40 6.18
CA LYS A 168 13.30 6.10 6.69
C LYS A 168 13.47 6.16 8.20
N ILE A 169 13.05 5.10 8.88
CA ILE A 169 13.32 4.94 10.32
C ILE A 169 14.68 4.23 10.47
N PRO A 170 15.68 4.85 11.13
CA PRO A 170 16.93 4.19 11.45
C PRO A 170 16.66 3.00 12.39
N PHE A 171 16.87 1.77 11.89
CA PHE A 171 16.50 0.49 12.52
C PHE A 171 14.99 0.30 12.71
N ASP A 172 14.30 -0.11 11.65
CA ASP A 172 12.93 -0.61 11.72
C ASP A 172 12.95 -2.06 12.26
N PRO A 173 12.09 -2.46 13.21
CA PRO A 173 11.92 -3.86 13.64
C PRO A 173 11.66 -4.86 12.51
N ALA A 174 11.19 -4.39 11.34
CA ALA A 174 11.05 -5.18 10.13
C ALA A 174 12.40 -5.46 9.42
N ASP A 175 13.48 -4.73 9.71
CA ASP A 175 14.80 -4.91 9.10
C ASP A 175 15.52 -6.13 9.70
N SER A 176 15.15 -7.31 9.22
CA SER A 176 15.54 -8.61 9.79
C SER A 176 16.88 -9.18 9.30
N LEU A 177 17.58 -8.50 8.37
CA LEU A 177 18.86 -8.96 7.82
C LEU A 177 20.02 -8.05 8.26
N VAL A 178 21.11 -8.65 8.71
CA VAL A 178 22.38 -7.91 8.90
C VAL A 178 23.03 -7.59 7.53
N SER A 179 23.90 -6.58 7.46
CA SER A 179 24.46 -6.07 6.19
C SER A 179 25.14 -7.13 5.31
N SER A 180 25.79 -8.13 5.91
CA SER A 180 26.42 -9.24 5.18
C SER A 180 25.40 -10.21 4.54
N GLU A 181 24.24 -10.40 5.17
CA GLU A 181 23.12 -11.20 4.63
C GLU A 181 22.42 -10.45 3.49
N LYS A 182 22.30 -9.12 3.58
CA LYS A 182 21.68 -8.30 2.53
C LYS A 182 22.40 -8.44 1.18
N SER A 183 23.74 -8.44 1.16
CA SER A 183 24.49 -8.58 -0.10
C SER A 183 24.28 -9.94 -0.76
N LYS A 184 24.20 -11.03 0.03
CA LYS A 184 23.87 -12.37 -0.47
C LYS A 184 22.45 -12.42 -1.01
N TYR A 185 21.49 -11.87 -0.27
CA TYR A 185 20.08 -11.83 -0.63
C TYR A 185 19.84 -11.10 -1.97
N VAL A 186 20.45 -9.92 -2.13
CA VAL A 186 20.32 -9.11 -3.36
C VAL A 186 20.86 -9.86 -4.59
N LYS A 187 21.90 -10.68 -4.44
CA LYS A 187 22.49 -11.46 -5.54
C LYS A 187 21.78 -12.79 -5.83
N ALA A 188 20.94 -13.26 -4.91
CA ALA A 188 20.22 -14.51 -5.05
C ALA A 188 19.07 -14.40 -6.06
N ASP A 189 18.68 -15.54 -6.66
CA ASP A 189 17.45 -15.64 -7.44
C ASP A 189 16.19 -15.59 -6.55
N GLN A 190 15.01 -15.50 -7.16
CA GLN A 190 13.76 -15.33 -6.42
C GLN A 190 13.42 -16.50 -5.51
N TYR A 191 13.65 -17.74 -5.96
CA TYR A 191 13.35 -18.92 -5.15
C TYR A 191 14.29 -19.03 -3.94
N THR A 192 15.57 -18.75 -4.11
CA THR A 192 16.55 -18.71 -3.03
C THR A 192 16.18 -17.65 -1.99
N ARG A 193 15.76 -16.46 -2.43
CA ARG A 193 15.24 -15.41 -1.54
C ARG A 193 14.01 -15.87 -0.77
N PHE A 194 13.08 -16.53 -1.44
CA PHE A 194 11.89 -17.09 -0.81
C PHE A 194 12.21 -18.11 0.29
N VAL A 195 13.19 -19.01 0.07
CA VAL A 195 13.64 -19.95 1.09
C VAL A 195 14.24 -19.22 2.29
N MET A 196 15.09 -18.22 2.06
CA MET A 196 15.69 -17.39 3.12
C MET A 196 14.63 -16.63 3.93
N ASP A 197 13.63 -16.06 3.27
CA ASP A 197 12.54 -15.33 3.92
C ASP A 197 11.63 -16.26 4.73
N SER A 198 11.34 -17.44 4.18
CA SER A 198 10.39 -18.40 4.79
C SER A 198 10.88 -18.89 6.15
N GLU A 199 12.16 -19.18 6.31
CA GLU A 199 12.74 -19.61 7.59
C GLU A 199 12.46 -18.58 8.71
N LYS A 200 12.79 -17.32 8.47
CA LYS A 200 12.61 -16.24 9.46
C LYS A 200 11.14 -15.93 9.72
N TYR A 201 10.33 -15.92 8.66
CA TYR A 201 8.91 -15.59 8.76
C TYR A 201 8.13 -16.67 9.51
N LEU A 202 8.38 -17.95 9.22
CA LEU A 202 7.69 -19.07 9.86
C LEU A 202 8.06 -19.20 11.34
N ALA A 203 9.27 -18.84 11.74
CA ALA A 203 9.63 -18.77 13.16
C ALA A 203 8.71 -17.79 13.93
N ASN A 204 8.39 -16.64 13.34
CA ASN A 204 7.46 -15.68 13.92
C ASN A 204 6.00 -16.17 13.83
N LEU A 205 5.60 -16.74 12.69
CA LEU A 205 4.24 -17.23 12.47
C LEU A 205 3.89 -18.38 13.42
N ASN A 206 4.81 -19.31 13.65
CA ASN A 206 4.61 -20.45 14.54
C ASN A 206 4.40 -20.00 16.00
N ARG A 207 5.06 -18.93 16.46
CA ARG A 207 4.79 -18.33 17.78
C ARG A 207 3.37 -17.76 17.87
N GLN A 208 2.86 -17.16 16.79
CA GLN A 208 1.48 -16.68 16.76
C GLN A 208 0.46 -17.82 16.83
N TRP A 209 0.75 -18.95 16.18
CA TRP A 209 -0.09 -20.14 16.27
C TRP A 209 -0.14 -20.76 17.66
N GLU A 210 0.92 -20.63 18.48
CA GLU A 210 0.88 -21.05 19.89
C GLU A 210 -0.16 -20.26 20.69
N ILE A 211 -0.46 -19.02 20.28
CA ILE A 211 -1.45 -18.15 20.92
C ILE A 211 -2.86 -18.42 20.38
N LYS A 212 -3.03 -18.53 19.05
CA LYS A 212 -4.35 -18.75 18.40
C LYS A 212 -4.82 -20.22 18.45
N GLY A 213 -3.92 -21.16 18.68
CA GLY A 213 -4.14 -22.61 18.53
C GLY A 213 -3.82 -23.05 17.10
N LYS A 214 -2.86 -23.97 16.96
CA LYS A 214 -2.48 -24.55 15.65
C LYS A 214 -3.67 -25.25 15.02
N ARG A 215 -3.82 -25.12 13.69
CA ARG A 215 -4.74 -25.99 12.93
C ARG A 215 -4.35 -27.45 13.18
N SER A 216 -5.34 -28.28 13.50
CA SER A 216 -5.17 -29.69 13.90
C SER A 216 -5.82 -30.66 12.92
N ASP A 217 -6.35 -30.11 11.83
CA ASP A 217 -7.25 -30.76 10.88
C ASP A 217 -6.54 -31.71 9.91
N GLU A 218 -5.22 -31.59 9.73
CA GLU A 218 -4.43 -32.55 8.95
C GLU A 218 -2.93 -32.40 9.26
N LYS A 219 -2.16 -33.49 9.35
CA LYS A 219 -0.69 -33.42 9.27
C LYS A 219 -0.18 -34.64 8.53
N ALA A 220 0.48 -34.43 7.39
CA ALA A 220 1.06 -35.51 6.63
C ALA A 220 2.12 -36.28 7.46
N SER A 221 2.25 -37.58 7.19
CA SER A 221 3.39 -38.36 7.66
C SER A 221 4.70 -37.80 7.07
N THR A 222 5.83 -38.09 7.73
CA THR A 222 7.15 -37.66 7.24
C THR A 222 7.40 -38.08 5.80
N ASP A 223 7.00 -39.30 5.42
CA ASP A 223 7.19 -39.83 4.06
C ASP A 223 6.33 -39.08 3.03
N ASN A 224 5.08 -38.78 3.36
CA ASN A 224 4.20 -38.05 2.44
C ASN A 224 4.62 -36.58 2.31
N ALA A 225 5.05 -35.95 3.40
CA ALA A 225 5.65 -34.62 3.37
C ALA A 225 6.92 -34.60 2.49
N ALA A 226 7.81 -35.59 2.61
CA ALA A 226 9.02 -35.67 1.78
C ALA A 226 8.69 -35.86 0.28
N LYS A 227 7.66 -36.66 -0.06
CA LYS A 227 7.18 -36.81 -1.44
C LYS A 227 6.64 -35.49 -2.00
N TYR A 228 5.83 -34.78 -1.21
CA TYR A 228 5.34 -33.45 -1.55
C TYR A 228 6.51 -32.49 -1.80
N ASP A 229 7.45 -32.40 -0.86
CA ASP A 229 8.56 -31.44 -0.89
C ASP A 229 9.46 -31.63 -2.11
N LYS A 230 9.63 -32.88 -2.58
CA LYS A 230 10.36 -33.17 -3.81
C LYS A 230 9.73 -32.50 -5.03
N ILE A 231 8.42 -32.66 -5.22
CA ILE A 231 7.69 -32.08 -6.34
C ILE A 231 7.57 -30.56 -6.17
N ALA A 232 7.28 -30.09 -4.96
CA ALA A 232 7.19 -28.66 -4.64
C ALA A 232 8.50 -27.93 -4.98
N LYS A 233 9.66 -28.52 -4.67
CA LYS A 233 10.96 -27.96 -5.03
C LYS A 233 11.18 -27.87 -6.55
N GLU A 234 10.74 -28.87 -7.32
CA GLU A 234 10.80 -28.80 -8.80
C GLU A 234 9.91 -27.70 -9.38
N LEU A 235 8.86 -27.32 -8.65
CA LEU A 235 7.90 -26.30 -9.04
C LEU A 235 8.15 -24.94 -8.37
N ASN A 236 9.23 -24.80 -7.60
CA ASN A 236 9.56 -23.61 -6.81
C ASN A 236 8.43 -23.19 -5.84
N LEU A 237 7.82 -24.14 -5.13
CA LEU A 237 6.73 -23.92 -4.17
C LEU A 237 7.19 -24.09 -2.71
N ASP A 238 6.32 -23.73 -1.76
CA ASP A 238 6.46 -24.04 -0.33
C ASP A 238 6.63 -25.54 -0.08
N THR A 239 7.37 -25.91 0.97
CA THR A 239 7.31 -27.27 1.52
C THR A 239 5.93 -27.54 2.14
N TYR A 240 5.59 -28.80 2.38
CA TYR A 240 4.32 -29.18 2.99
C TYR A 240 4.13 -28.49 4.35
N ASN A 241 5.18 -28.51 5.18
CA ASN A 241 5.13 -27.92 6.52
C ASN A 241 5.01 -26.40 6.47
N ASP A 242 5.68 -25.74 5.51
CA ASP A 242 5.61 -24.29 5.36
C ASP A 242 4.22 -23.85 4.91
N ALA A 243 3.67 -24.50 3.88
CA ALA A 243 2.30 -24.27 3.41
C ALA A 243 1.28 -24.52 4.53
N PHE A 244 1.45 -25.62 5.26
CA PHE A 244 0.60 -25.96 6.40
C PHE A 244 0.66 -24.90 7.50
N SER A 245 1.86 -24.45 7.89
CA SER A 245 2.07 -23.39 8.88
C SER A 245 1.56 -22.03 8.41
N LYS A 246 1.58 -21.74 7.11
CA LYS A 246 0.92 -20.54 6.57
C LYS A 246 -0.60 -20.64 6.65
N GLY A 247 -1.15 -21.85 6.78
CA GLY A 247 -2.59 -22.07 6.81
C GLY A 247 -3.19 -22.28 5.43
N PHE A 248 -2.36 -22.62 4.43
CA PHE A 248 -2.81 -22.90 3.06
C PHE A 248 -3.60 -24.20 2.98
N THR A 249 -4.37 -24.35 1.91
CA THR A 249 -4.96 -25.62 1.50
C THR A 249 -3.84 -26.61 1.21
N VAL A 250 -3.90 -27.77 1.84
CA VAL A 250 -2.89 -28.84 1.70
C VAL A 250 -3.56 -30.16 1.29
N PRO A 251 -2.84 -31.07 0.61
CA PRO A 251 -3.38 -32.39 0.29
C PRO A 251 -3.60 -33.22 1.55
N LYS A 252 -4.71 -33.95 1.59
CA LYS A 252 -4.99 -35.03 2.54
C LYS A 252 -4.57 -36.36 1.93
N TYR A 253 -3.78 -37.12 2.68
CA TYR A 253 -3.24 -38.40 2.22
C TYR A 253 -4.00 -39.59 2.81
N GLY A 254 -4.30 -40.57 1.96
CA GLY A 254 -4.82 -41.87 2.37
C GLY A 254 -3.75 -42.77 2.98
N ALA A 255 -4.16 -43.94 3.48
CA ALA A 255 -3.26 -44.94 4.07
C ALA A 255 -2.20 -45.46 3.09
N ASN A 256 -2.46 -45.41 1.78
CA ASN A 256 -1.54 -45.79 0.72
C ASN A 256 -0.60 -44.65 0.28
N GLY A 257 -0.71 -43.46 0.87
CA GLY A 257 0.07 -42.28 0.51
C GLY A 257 -0.39 -41.55 -0.75
N ASN A 258 -1.55 -41.91 -1.32
CA ASN A 258 -2.16 -41.15 -2.41
C ASN A 258 -2.98 -39.97 -1.87
N VAL A 259 -3.13 -38.92 -2.67
CA VAL A 259 -3.98 -37.76 -2.33
C VAL A 259 -5.45 -38.15 -2.47
N GLU A 260 -6.21 -38.10 -1.38
CA GLU A 260 -7.65 -38.38 -1.34
C GLU A 260 -8.52 -37.14 -1.55
N GLY A 261 -7.91 -35.96 -1.43
CA GLY A 261 -8.53 -34.66 -1.67
C GLY A 261 -7.77 -33.55 -0.95
N LEU A 262 -8.28 -32.34 -1.05
CA LEU A 262 -7.73 -31.16 -0.41
C LEU A 262 -8.39 -30.90 0.95
N ASN A 263 -7.57 -30.39 1.88
CA ASN A 263 -8.00 -29.96 3.19
C ASN A 263 -7.79 -28.45 3.37
N ILE A 264 -8.90 -27.71 3.46
CA ILE A 264 -8.94 -26.27 3.61
C ILE A 264 -8.93 -25.91 5.10
N ASN A 265 -8.09 -24.96 5.48
CA ASN A 265 -8.07 -24.44 6.85
C ASN A 265 -9.32 -23.61 7.15
N THR A 266 -10.27 -24.15 7.92
CA THR A 266 -11.51 -23.46 8.30
C THR A 266 -11.40 -22.67 9.62
N ASN A 267 -10.22 -22.61 10.25
CA ASN A 267 -10.00 -21.88 11.51
C ASN A 267 -9.59 -20.41 11.28
N GLY A 268 -9.59 -19.96 10.03
CA GLY A 268 -9.09 -18.65 9.63
C GLY A 268 -7.56 -18.62 9.46
N ILE A 269 -7.05 -17.48 8.99
CA ILE A 269 -5.62 -17.31 8.73
C ILE A 269 -4.84 -16.81 9.97
N PRO A 270 -3.52 -17.11 10.05
CA PRO A 270 -2.66 -16.50 11.05
C PRO A 270 -2.45 -15.01 10.76
N GLY A 271 -1.88 -14.28 11.73
CA GLY A 271 -1.61 -12.85 11.59
C GLY A 271 -0.42 -12.60 10.66
N TYR A 272 -0.65 -12.56 9.35
CA TYR A 272 0.42 -12.29 8.40
C TYR A 272 1.04 -10.90 8.60
N GLY A 273 2.35 -10.88 8.87
CA GLY A 273 3.13 -9.65 9.01
C GLY A 273 3.68 -9.11 7.69
N LEU A 274 4.33 -7.95 7.77
CA LEU A 274 5.02 -7.27 6.67
C LEU A 274 6.13 -8.12 6.05
N SER A 275 6.38 -7.89 4.75
CA SER A 275 7.65 -8.25 4.14
C SER A 275 8.74 -7.27 4.57
N TRP A 276 9.90 -7.78 4.99
CA TRP A 276 11.04 -6.93 5.32
C TRP A 276 11.56 -6.20 4.07
N VAL A 277 11.48 -6.80 2.88
CA VAL A 277 11.87 -6.15 1.61
C VAL A 277 10.98 -4.94 1.33
N ASP A 278 9.68 -5.09 1.60
CA ASP A 278 8.72 -4.02 1.39
C ASP A 278 8.91 -2.90 2.41
N ALA A 279 9.17 -3.25 3.67
CA ALA A 279 9.36 -2.31 4.77
C ALA A 279 10.77 -1.69 4.86
N SER A 280 11.78 -2.31 4.24
CA SER A 280 13.19 -1.93 4.42
C SER A 280 13.43 -0.46 4.14
N GLY A 281 13.88 0.26 5.17
CA GLY A 281 14.15 1.68 5.12
C GLY A 281 12.90 2.50 4.80
N ARG A 282 11.78 2.24 5.48
CA ARG A 282 10.53 3.01 5.39
C ARG A 282 9.85 3.04 6.75
N ASN A 283 8.75 3.79 6.86
CA ASN A 283 7.86 3.69 8.01
C ASN A 283 6.92 2.50 7.85
N SER A 284 7.15 1.42 8.61
CA SER A 284 6.34 0.19 8.60
C SER A 284 4.85 0.41 8.90
N PHE A 285 4.47 1.49 9.57
CA PHE A 285 3.07 1.84 9.85
C PHE A 285 2.37 2.58 8.70
N GLN A 286 3.10 2.92 7.64
CA GLN A 286 2.61 3.72 6.51
C GLN A 286 2.89 3.02 5.17
N LEU A 287 2.73 1.69 5.14
CA LEU A 287 2.97 0.87 3.94
C LEU A 287 1.68 0.50 3.21
N THR A 288 0.57 1.18 3.46
CA THR A 288 -0.71 0.87 2.82
C THR A 288 -1.00 1.76 1.60
N GLY A 289 -0.06 2.64 1.23
CA GLY A 289 -0.08 3.47 0.03
C GLY A 289 0.18 4.95 0.29
N LEU A 290 -0.11 5.76 -0.73
CA LEU A 290 0.02 7.20 -0.69
C LEU A 290 -1.36 7.82 -0.91
N ALA A 291 -1.86 8.55 0.09
CA ALA A 291 -3.11 9.28 0.00
C ALA A 291 -2.90 10.68 -0.57
N ARG A 292 -3.96 11.26 -1.12
CA ARG A 292 -4.10 12.71 -1.33
C ARG A 292 -3.05 13.33 -2.26
N THR A 293 -2.38 12.53 -3.08
CA THR A 293 -1.33 12.98 -4.01
C THR A 293 -1.28 12.07 -5.22
N LEU A 294 -1.20 12.66 -6.42
CA LEU A 294 -0.93 11.94 -7.68
C LEU A 294 0.53 12.18 -8.06
N PRO A 295 1.45 11.20 -7.94
CA PRO A 295 2.88 11.45 -8.14
C PRO A 295 3.30 11.88 -9.55
N ASN A 296 2.57 11.42 -10.58
CA ASN A 296 2.91 11.62 -11.98
C ASN A 296 1.67 11.54 -12.88
N GLU A 297 1.86 11.82 -14.18
CA GLU A 297 0.80 11.85 -15.19
C GLU A 297 0.07 10.50 -15.34
N LYS A 298 0.75 9.36 -15.14
CA LYS A 298 0.11 8.05 -15.25
C LYS A 298 -0.89 7.80 -14.13
N TYR A 299 -0.60 8.25 -12.91
CA TYR A 299 -1.57 8.25 -11.83
C TYR A 299 -2.73 9.21 -12.08
N LYS A 300 -2.47 10.39 -12.67
CA LYS A 300 -3.52 11.34 -13.08
C LYS A 300 -4.43 10.74 -14.14
N GLN A 301 -3.87 10.15 -15.20
CA GLN A 301 -4.60 9.44 -16.23
C GLN A 301 -5.49 8.34 -15.62
N ALA A 302 -4.94 7.51 -14.74
CA ALA A 302 -5.70 6.47 -14.05
C ALA A 302 -6.83 7.05 -13.18
N ALA A 303 -6.58 8.16 -12.48
CA ALA A 303 -7.58 8.83 -11.64
C ALA A 303 -8.75 9.40 -12.45
N LEU A 304 -8.50 9.97 -13.63
CA LEU A 304 -9.54 10.47 -14.54
C LEU A 304 -10.43 9.36 -15.12
N GLN A 305 -9.97 8.11 -15.07
CA GLN A 305 -10.67 6.93 -15.58
C GLN A 305 -11.29 6.06 -14.48
N THR A 306 -11.15 6.47 -13.21
CA THR A 306 -11.58 5.73 -12.03
C THR A 306 -12.50 6.60 -11.20
N LEU A 307 -13.62 6.04 -10.74
CA LEU A 307 -14.64 6.73 -9.96
C LEU A 307 -14.86 6.02 -8.63
N GLY A 308 -15.15 6.79 -7.58
CA GLY A 308 -15.78 6.26 -6.39
C GLY A 308 -17.26 6.00 -6.67
N ILE A 309 -17.78 4.85 -6.26
CA ILE A 309 -19.21 4.54 -6.34
C ILE A 309 -19.81 4.44 -4.94
N SER A 310 -21.04 4.93 -4.78
CA SER A 310 -21.88 4.65 -3.62
C SER A 310 -23.29 4.26 -4.06
N PHE A 311 -23.88 3.35 -3.32
CA PHE A 311 -25.29 3.00 -3.37
C PHE A 311 -25.91 3.35 -2.03
N SER A 312 -27.18 3.74 -2.00
CA SER A 312 -27.94 3.81 -0.76
C SER A 312 -29.32 3.20 -0.91
N ASP A 313 -29.64 2.34 0.05
CA ASP A 313 -30.97 1.80 0.27
C ASP A 313 -31.65 2.59 1.40
N LEU A 314 -32.95 2.86 1.27
CA LEU A 314 -33.77 3.18 2.43
C LEU A 314 -34.11 1.87 3.13
N VAL A 315 -33.56 1.63 4.33
CA VAL A 315 -33.96 0.48 5.16
C VAL A 315 -35.43 0.68 5.55
N PRO A 316 -36.36 -0.25 5.21
CA PRO A 316 -37.75 -0.18 5.64
C PRO A 316 -37.86 -0.17 7.17
N GLU A 317 -38.90 0.45 7.73
CA GLU A 317 -39.12 0.65 9.17
C GLU A 317 -39.43 -0.63 9.99
N THR A 318 -38.78 -1.76 9.72
CA THR A 318 -38.95 -2.98 10.52
C THR A 318 -37.82 -3.16 11.54
N GLU A 319 -38.18 -3.60 12.76
CA GLU A 319 -37.42 -3.45 14.01
C GLU A 319 -35.95 -3.92 14.00
N GLY A 320 -35.05 -3.12 14.60
CA GLY A 320 -33.64 -3.47 14.83
C GLY A 320 -32.73 -2.25 15.14
N ILE A 321 -31.45 -2.52 15.47
CA ILE A 321 -30.42 -1.52 15.85
C ILE A 321 -30.03 -0.59 14.66
N ASN A 322 -30.46 -0.92 13.45
CA ASN A 322 -30.24 -0.16 12.21
C ASN A 322 -31.50 0.58 11.72
N LYS A 323 -32.53 0.71 12.56
CA LYS A 323 -33.76 1.46 12.26
C LYS A 323 -33.41 2.89 11.77
N GLY A 324 -33.87 3.25 10.56
CA GLY A 324 -33.65 4.57 9.96
C GLY A 324 -32.22 4.86 9.48
N LYS A 325 -31.31 3.86 9.44
CA LYS A 325 -29.95 4.05 8.91
C LYS A 325 -29.89 3.64 7.44
N SER A 326 -29.41 4.53 6.58
CA SER A 326 -29.00 4.18 5.21
C SER A 326 -27.81 3.21 5.27
N LEU A 327 -28.00 1.99 4.77
CA LEU A 327 -26.87 1.09 4.52
C LEU A 327 -26.28 1.52 3.18
N SER A 328 -25.18 2.26 3.23
CA SER A 328 -24.45 2.64 2.02
C SER A 328 -23.37 1.61 1.71
N THR A 329 -23.47 0.98 0.53
CA THR A 329 -22.37 0.21 -0.04
C THR A 329 -21.50 1.16 -0.84
N MET A 330 -20.19 1.08 -0.67
CA MET A 330 -19.25 1.95 -1.39
C MET A 330 -18.06 1.15 -1.92
N GLY A 331 -17.52 1.62 -3.03
CA GLY A 331 -16.34 1.04 -3.64
C GLY A 331 -15.72 1.97 -4.66
N THR A 332 -14.93 1.38 -5.53
CA THR A 332 -14.27 1.99 -6.67
C THR A 332 -14.69 1.26 -7.95
N ILE A 333 -14.93 2.01 -9.03
CA ILE A 333 -15.20 1.49 -10.37
C ILE A 333 -14.28 2.19 -11.37
N TRP A 334 -14.11 1.63 -12.56
CA TRP A 334 -13.30 2.23 -13.60
C TRP A 334 -13.87 1.95 -14.98
N ILE A 335 -13.66 2.87 -15.91
CA ILE A 335 -14.18 2.74 -17.28
C ILE A 335 -13.45 1.60 -17.99
N MET A 336 -14.21 0.59 -18.41
CA MET A 336 -13.69 -0.61 -19.07
C MET A 336 -13.99 -0.60 -20.56
N ASP A 337 -15.23 -0.30 -20.93
CA ASP A 337 -15.73 -0.42 -22.29
C ASP A 337 -16.89 0.56 -22.50
N TYR A 338 -17.31 0.75 -23.75
CA TYR A 338 -18.51 1.50 -24.11
C TYR A 338 -19.10 0.99 -25.41
N GLU A 339 -20.42 1.13 -25.56
CA GLU A 339 -21.11 0.79 -26.81
C GLU A 339 -20.67 1.74 -27.92
N LEU A 340 -20.30 1.20 -29.09
CA LEU A 340 -19.97 2.04 -30.23
C LEU A 340 -21.26 2.68 -30.77
N PRO A 341 -21.32 4.03 -30.83
CA PRO A 341 -22.53 4.73 -31.22
C PRO A 341 -22.76 4.62 -32.73
N GLU A 342 -24.04 4.58 -33.12
CA GLU A 342 -24.42 4.75 -34.52
C GLU A 342 -24.10 6.20 -34.95
N ASN A 343 -23.36 6.35 -36.05
CA ASN A 343 -23.02 7.63 -36.68
C ASN A 343 -22.05 8.55 -35.90
N GLY A 344 -21.12 8.00 -35.10
CA GLY A 344 -20.00 8.77 -34.54
C GLY A 344 -20.36 9.78 -33.44
N LYS A 345 -21.56 9.66 -32.85
CA LYS A 345 -22.00 10.45 -31.70
C LYS A 345 -21.21 10.13 -30.42
N GLN A 346 -21.46 10.86 -29.34
CA GLN A 346 -20.93 10.46 -28.02
C GLN A 346 -21.65 9.19 -27.54
N PRO A 347 -20.94 8.14 -27.08
CA PRO A 347 -21.60 6.98 -26.48
C PRO A 347 -22.36 7.37 -25.21
N THR A 348 -23.52 6.74 -24.99
CA THR A 348 -24.33 6.94 -23.78
C THR A 348 -24.38 5.71 -22.88
N LYS A 349 -23.87 4.57 -23.35
CA LYS A 349 -23.82 3.31 -22.58
C LYS A 349 -22.36 2.91 -22.34
N PHE A 350 -21.99 2.88 -21.07
CA PHE A 350 -20.64 2.57 -20.61
C PHE A 350 -20.66 1.34 -19.71
N TYR A 351 -19.54 0.61 -19.71
CA TYR A 351 -19.31 -0.55 -18.87
C TYR A 351 -18.13 -0.28 -17.95
N PHE A 352 -18.34 -0.54 -16.66
CA PHE A 352 -17.38 -0.28 -15.61
C PHE A 352 -16.99 -1.56 -14.90
N GLY A 353 -15.69 -1.80 -14.74
CA GLY A 353 -15.19 -2.91 -13.94
C GLY A 353 -15.18 -2.54 -12.45
N THR A 354 -15.47 -3.53 -11.59
CA THR A 354 -15.39 -3.41 -10.12
C THR A 354 -15.37 -4.79 -9.47
N ASN A 355 -15.41 -4.87 -8.14
CA ASN A 355 -15.56 -6.16 -7.45
C ASN A 355 -17.01 -6.64 -7.45
N ALA A 356 -17.18 -7.96 -7.38
CA ALA A 356 -18.51 -8.56 -7.26
C ALA A 356 -19.20 -8.09 -5.97
N HIS A 357 -18.51 -8.09 -4.83
CA HIS A 357 -19.12 -7.63 -3.58
C HIS A 357 -19.51 -6.14 -3.57
N VAL A 358 -18.84 -5.30 -4.38
CA VAL A 358 -19.23 -3.90 -4.58
C VAL A 358 -20.47 -3.82 -5.47
N ALA A 359 -20.48 -4.56 -6.58
CA ALA A 359 -21.59 -4.57 -7.54
C ALA A 359 -22.91 -5.10 -6.92
N GLU A 360 -22.84 -5.95 -5.89
CA GLU A 360 -24.01 -6.36 -5.11
C GLU A 360 -24.73 -5.18 -4.45
N GLY A 361 -24.02 -4.08 -4.18
CA GLY A 361 -24.60 -2.83 -3.70
C GLY A 361 -25.66 -2.24 -4.63
N LEU A 362 -25.62 -2.56 -5.93
CA LEU A 362 -26.58 -2.07 -6.91
C LEU A 362 -27.95 -2.77 -6.82
N ASP A 363 -28.00 -4.00 -6.30
CA ASP A 363 -29.27 -4.70 -6.12
C ASP A 363 -30.14 -3.95 -5.10
N LYS A 364 -31.27 -3.40 -5.58
CA LYS A 364 -32.26 -2.56 -4.85
C LYS A 364 -31.85 -1.12 -4.56
N ALA A 365 -30.73 -0.65 -5.10
CA ALA A 365 -30.29 0.74 -4.93
C ALA A 365 -31.29 1.72 -5.55
N LYS A 366 -31.74 2.70 -4.75
CA LYS A 366 -32.61 3.79 -5.22
C LYS A 366 -31.84 4.97 -5.82
N THR A 367 -30.61 5.14 -5.36
CA THR A 367 -29.74 6.23 -5.79
C THR A 367 -28.34 5.69 -6.08
N LEU A 368 -27.75 6.21 -7.15
CA LEU A 368 -26.37 5.93 -7.55
C LEU A 368 -25.57 7.23 -7.45
N SER A 369 -24.52 7.22 -6.64
CA SER A 369 -23.58 8.34 -6.54
C SER A 369 -22.23 7.95 -7.15
N LEU A 370 -21.69 8.83 -8.00
CA LEU A 370 -20.42 8.66 -8.69
C LEU A 370 -19.50 9.85 -8.36
N MET A 371 -18.43 9.58 -7.63
CA MET A 371 -17.39 10.56 -7.34
C MET A 371 -16.28 10.46 -8.38
N LYS A 372 -15.96 11.56 -9.05
CA LYS A 372 -14.84 11.62 -10.01
C LYS A 372 -13.87 12.74 -9.67
N VAL A 373 -12.63 12.56 -10.11
CA VAL A 373 -11.68 13.66 -10.26
C VAL A 373 -12.00 14.42 -11.55
N ASN A 374 -11.96 15.74 -11.53
CA ASN A 374 -12.08 16.58 -12.73
C ASN A 374 -10.71 16.85 -13.39
N GLU A 375 -10.72 17.38 -14.61
CA GLU A 375 -9.49 17.56 -15.42
C GLU A 375 -8.54 18.64 -14.89
N GLU A 376 -9.02 19.51 -13.99
CA GLU A 376 -8.21 20.58 -13.35
C GLU A 376 -7.26 20.02 -12.28
N ILE A 377 -7.34 18.73 -11.97
CA ILE A 377 -6.38 18.09 -11.07
C ILE A 377 -4.96 18.17 -11.64
N VAL A 378 -4.01 18.48 -10.76
CA VAL A 378 -2.58 18.58 -11.11
C VAL A 378 -1.82 17.58 -10.26
N GLU A 379 -0.88 16.88 -10.88
CA GLU A 379 0.05 15.99 -10.20
C GLU A 379 0.88 16.73 -9.14
N ARG A 380 1.38 15.98 -8.16
CA ARG A 380 2.30 16.42 -7.11
C ARG A 380 1.75 17.48 -6.12
N ASN A 381 0.53 17.96 -6.33
CA ASN A 381 -0.17 18.82 -5.39
C ASN A 381 -0.91 18.01 -4.32
N LYS A 382 -1.05 18.62 -3.13
CA LYS A 382 -1.93 18.07 -2.07
C LYS A 382 -3.39 18.15 -2.56
N ILE A 383 -4.08 17.04 -2.43
CA ILE A 383 -5.52 16.89 -2.69
C ILE A 383 -6.20 16.78 -1.33
N ARG A 384 -7.29 17.50 -1.11
CA ARG A 384 -8.02 17.41 0.16
C ARG A 384 -8.94 16.19 0.17
N THR A 385 -9.47 15.85 1.34
CA THR A 385 -10.54 14.83 1.41
C THR A 385 -11.78 15.29 0.64
N SER A 386 -12.58 14.36 0.12
CA SER A 386 -13.65 14.62 -0.85
C SER A 386 -14.69 15.66 -0.42
N LYS A 387 -14.89 15.86 0.89
CA LYS A 387 -15.80 16.89 1.41
C LYS A 387 -15.26 18.32 1.32
N PHE A 388 -13.96 18.45 1.06
CA PHE A 388 -13.21 19.71 1.13
C PHE A 388 -12.35 19.96 -0.10
N GLU A 389 -12.55 19.18 -1.16
CA GLU A 389 -11.79 19.22 -2.40
C GLU A 389 -12.73 19.58 -3.55
N GLU A 390 -12.47 20.70 -4.22
CA GLU A 390 -13.30 21.19 -5.32
C GLU A 390 -13.12 20.36 -6.60
N ARG A 391 -11.97 19.69 -6.74
CA ARG A 391 -11.64 18.85 -7.90
C ARG A 391 -12.16 17.42 -7.78
N LEU A 392 -12.75 17.07 -6.63
CA LEU A 392 -13.46 15.82 -6.39
C LEU A 392 -14.97 16.10 -6.39
N GLU A 393 -15.64 15.74 -7.47
CA GLU A 393 -17.04 16.05 -7.72
C GLU A 393 -17.89 14.77 -7.52
N ASP A 394 -18.86 14.82 -6.61
CA ASP A 394 -19.80 13.72 -6.34
C ASP A 394 -21.13 13.97 -7.06
N PHE A 395 -21.45 13.09 -8.02
CA PHE A 395 -22.64 13.14 -8.84
C PHE A 395 -23.69 12.17 -8.32
N SER A 396 -24.80 12.69 -7.80
CA SER A 396 -25.97 11.89 -7.45
C SER A 396 -26.90 11.80 -8.66
N LEU A 397 -26.99 10.61 -9.27
CA LEU A 397 -27.80 10.37 -10.47
C LEU A 397 -29.24 10.02 -10.11
N TYR A 398 -30.18 10.59 -10.86
CA TYR A 398 -31.62 10.31 -10.76
C TYR A 398 -32.10 9.56 -12.00
N PHE A 399 -32.91 8.52 -11.79
CA PHE A 399 -33.50 7.69 -12.83
C PHE A 399 -34.82 7.09 -12.33
N ASP A 400 -35.65 6.61 -13.26
CA ASP A 400 -36.89 5.90 -12.93
C ASP A 400 -36.56 4.52 -12.32
N GLU A 401 -37.11 4.23 -11.13
CA GLU A 401 -36.90 2.95 -10.43
C GLU A 401 -37.35 1.75 -11.31
N ASN A 402 -38.32 1.93 -12.22
CA ASN A 402 -38.77 0.89 -13.14
C ASN A 402 -37.88 0.73 -14.39
N LYS A 403 -36.99 1.69 -14.63
CA LYS A 403 -36.04 1.72 -15.76
C LYS A 403 -34.66 2.09 -15.24
N PRO A 404 -34.04 1.22 -14.43
CA PRO A 404 -32.78 1.55 -13.78
C PRO A 404 -31.71 1.93 -14.81
N ALA A 405 -30.98 3.01 -14.51
CA ALA A 405 -29.89 3.48 -15.35
C ALA A 405 -28.63 2.61 -15.23
N ALA A 406 -28.54 1.75 -14.21
CA ALA A 406 -27.42 0.86 -14.00
C ALA A 406 -27.86 -0.58 -13.72
N LYS A 407 -27.10 -1.56 -14.21
CA LYS A 407 -27.28 -2.99 -13.89
C LYS A 407 -25.94 -3.73 -13.96
N VAL A 408 -25.84 -4.86 -13.27
CA VAL A 408 -24.69 -5.76 -13.42
C VAL A 408 -24.90 -6.65 -14.65
N VAL A 409 -23.93 -6.68 -15.56
CA VAL A 409 -23.98 -7.47 -16.81
C VAL A 409 -23.06 -8.68 -16.82
N PHE A 410 -22.11 -8.74 -15.88
CA PHE A 410 -21.25 -9.90 -15.68
C PHE A 410 -20.86 -10.06 -14.22
N TRP A 411 -20.86 -11.32 -13.76
CA TRP A 411 -20.38 -11.76 -12.45
C TRP A 411 -19.33 -12.85 -12.67
N ALA A 412 -18.14 -12.72 -12.07
CA ALA A 412 -17.14 -13.78 -12.07
C ALA A 412 -17.38 -14.79 -10.93
N LYS A 413 -18.59 -15.34 -10.88
CA LYS A 413 -19.05 -16.36 -9.92
C LYS A 413 -19.52 -17.59 -10.71
N ASP A 414 -19.16 -18.81 -10.28
CA ASP A 414 -19.55 -20.06 -10.97
C ASP A 414 -19.27 -19.96 -12.50
N TYR A 415 -18.04 -19.56 -12.81
CA TYR A 415 -17.58 -19.20 -14.15
C TYR A 415 -16.74 -20.32 -14.80
N LEU A 416 -16.53 -21.43 -14.11
CA LEU A 416 -15.88 -22.64 -14.59
C LEU A 416 -16.90 -23.78 -14.75
N ASN A 417 -16.51 -24.81 -15.49
CA ASN A 417 -17.26 -26.07 -15.60
C ASN A 417 -16.87 -27.08 -14.52
N SER A 418 -15.71 -26.91 -13.89
CA SER A 418 -15.27 -27.68 -12.74
C SER A 418 -15.77 -27.06 -11.45
N SER A 419 -16.11 -27.89 -10.46
CA SER A 419 -16.54 -27.40 -9.14
C SER A 419 -15.45 -27.61 -8.07
N PRO A 420 -15.20 -26.64 -7.17
CA PRO A 420 -14.23 -26.78 -6.08
C PRO A 420 -14.41 -28.04 -5.23
N LYS A 421 -15.66 -28.49 -5.01
CA LYS A 421 -15.98 -29.69 -4.22
C LYS A 421 -15.37 -30.98 -4.75
N GLU A 422 -15.08 -31.04 -6.05
CA GLU A 422 -14.45 -32.21 -6.68
C GLU A 422 -13.02 -32.42 -6.19
N TYR A 423 -12.36 -31.34 -5.78
CA TYR A 423 -10.98 -31.36 -5.28
C TYR A 423 -10.91 -31.65 -3.78
N LEU A 424 -11.99 -31.45 -3.03
CA LEU A 424 -11.98 -31.55 -1.57
C LEU A 424 -11.98 -33.00 -1.08
N SER A 425 -11.44 -33.20 0.13
CA SER A 425 -11.59 -34.46 0.87
C SER A 425 -13.05 -34.79 1.15
N SER A 426 -13.39 -36.07 1.36
CA SER A 426 -14.79 -36.53 1.49
C SER A 426 -15.63 -35.76 2.53
N GLU A 427 -15.04 -35.42 3.68
CA GLU A 427 -15.71 -34.64 4.73
C GLU A 427 -16.01 -33.20 4.26
N LEU A 428 -15.02 -32.52 3.68
CA LEU A 428 -15.19 -31.15 3.19
C LEU A 428 -16.07 -31.09 1.94
N ARG A 429 -16.04 -32.13 1.09
CA ARG A 429 -16.90 -32.24 -0.08
C ARG A 429 -18.37 -32.23 0.32
N GLU A 430 -18.76 -32.98 1.36
CA GLU A 430 -20.15 -32.95 1.85
C GLU A 430 -20.47 -31.60 2.49
N LYS A 431 -19.54 -31.05 3.30
CA LYS A 431 -19.72 -29.75 3.97
C LYS A 431 -19.92 -28.60 2.97
N PHE A 432 -19.26 -28.64 1.82
CA PHE A 432 -19.23 -27.57 0.83
C PHE A 432 -19.84 -27.97 -0.52
N LYS A 433 -20.79 -28.92 -0.54
CA LYS A 433 -21.38 -29.47 -1.78
C LYS A 433 -22.10 -28.45 -2.67
N ASP A 434 -22.59 -27.37 -2.06
CA ASP A 434 -23.34 -26.29 -2.71
C ASP A 434 -22.50 -25.01 -2.90
N VAL A 435 -21.17 -25.10 -2.70
CA VAL A 435 -20.25 -23.96 -2.79
C VAL A 435 -19.49 -24.04 -4.11
N GLU A 436 -19.52 -22.95 -4.86
CA GLU A 436 -18.80 -22.82 -6.14
C GLU A 436 -17.71 -21.76 -6.05
N GLU A 437 -16.94 -21.58 -7.11
CA GLU A 437 -15.84 -20.63 -7.16
C GLU A 437 -16.28 -19.19 -7.46
N MET A 438 -15.48 -18.23 -7.00
CA MET A 438 -15.55 -16.85 -7.48
C MET A 438 -14.17 -16.22 -7.60
N SER A 439 -14.05 -15.36 -8.61
CA SER A 439 -13.08 -14.28 -8.65
C SER A 439 -13.85 -13.00 -8.34
N ASP A 440 -13.36 -12.16 -7.43
CA ASP A 440 -14.13 -11.00 -6.96
C ASP A 440 -14.15 -9.86 -7.98
N PHE A 441 -14.88 -10.07 -9.07
CA PHE A 441 -14.99 -9.18 -10.21
C PHE A 441 -16.40 -9.19 -10.78
N ALA A 442 -16.86 -8.00 -11.17
CA ALA A 442 -18.12 -7.80 -11.87
C ALA A 442 -18.01 -6.61 -12.83
N VAL A 443 -18.95 -6.56 -13.78
CA VAL A 443 -19.08 -5.45 -14.72
C VAL A 443 -20.46 -4.81 -14.57
N ILE A 444 -20.47 -3.50 -14.33
CA ILE A 444 -21.68 -2.68 -14.24
C ILE A 444 -21.86 -1.94 -15.57
N GLU A 445 -23.02 -2.07 -16.18
CA GLU A 445 -23.48 -1.20 -17.26
C GLU A 445 -24.12 0.04 -16.64
N ILE A 446 -23.79 1.23 -17.17
CA ILE A 446 -24.51 2.48 -16.92
C ILE A 446 -24.97 3.05 -18.27
N ASP A 447 -26.27 3.27 -18.40
CA ASP A 447 -26.93 3.83 -19.57
C ASP A 447 -27.42 5.25 -19.25
N PHE A 448 -26.63 6.24 -19.65
CA PHE A 448 -26.91 7.66 -19.42
C PHE A 448 -28.16 8.15 -20.16
N SER A 449 -28.70 7.39 -21.13
CA SER A 449 -29.99 7.71 -21.76
C SER A 449 -31.18 7.53 -20.82
N LYS A 450 -30.99 6.78 -19.72
CA LYS A 450 -32.01 6.55 -18.68
C LYS A 450 -31.87 7.49 -17.49
N VAL A 451 -30.84 8.33 -17.45
CA VAL A 451 -30.63 9.31 -16.39
C VAL A 451 -31.50 10.53 -16.67
N THR A 452 -32.44 10.83 -15.77
CA THR A 452 -33.39 11.94 -15.89
C THR A 452 -32.81 13.27 -15.38
N GLY A 453 -31.80 13.19 -14.50
CA GLY A 453 -31.08 14.34 -13.98
C GLY A 453 -30.01 13.93 -12.98
N PHE A 454 -29.28 14.91 -12.44
CA PHE A 454 -28.28 14.67 -11.40
C PHE A 454 -28.08 15.91 -10.52
N GLY A 455 -27.60 15.71 -9.29
CA GLY A 455 -27.03 16.74 -8.43
C GLY A 455 -25.51 16.59 -8.35
N VAL A 456 -24.78 17.69 -8.13
CA VAL A 456 -23.31 17.65 -8.00
C VAL A 456 -22.88 18.43 -6.76
N ILE A 457 -22.04 17.80 -5.92
CA ILE A 457 -21.43 18.42 -4.75
C ILE A 457 -19.91 18.34 -4.86
N ALA A 458 -19.22 19.43 -4.57
CA ALA A 458 -17.76 19.49 -4.41
C ALA A 458 -17.41 20.52 -3.32
N ASP A 459 -16.38 20.27 -2.51
CA ASP A 459 -16.02 21.14 -1.35
C ASP A 459 -17.26 21.51 -0.48
N GLY A 460 -18.17 20.55 -0.29
CA GLY A 460 -19.41 20.76 0.49
C GLY A 460 -20.42 21.72 -0.13
N LYS A 461 -20.23 22.15 -1.38
CA LYS A 461 -21.09 23.11 -2.09
C LYS A 461 -21.72 22.49 -3.33
N THR A 462 -22.91 22.96 -3.68
CA THR A 462 -23.57 22.61 -4.94
C THR A 462 -22.79 23.18 -6.13
N VAL A 463 -22.56 22.36 -7.16
CA VAL A 463 -21.86 22.76 -8.38
C VAL A 463 -22.88 23.00 -9.50
N GLU A 464 -22.99 24.24 -9.96
CA GLU A 464 -24.01 24.65 -10.95
C GLU A 464 -23.53 24.64 -12.41
N LYS A 465 -22.21 24.56 -12.66
CA LYS A 465 -21.62 24.59 -14.02
C LYS A 465 -22.14 23.50 -14.96
N TYR A 466 -22.73 22.43 -14.41
CA TYR A 466 -23.28 21.30 -15.18
C TYR A 466 -24.80 21.34 -15.38
N ASN A 467 -25.50 22.39 -14.92
CA ASN A 467 -26.96 22.47 -14.99
C ASN A 467 -27.51 22.35 -16.43
N SER A 468 -26.79 22.88 -17.42
CA SER A 468 -27.18 22.82 -18.83
C SER A 468 -27.09 21.42 -19.47
N ALA A 469 -26.42 20.47 -18.81
CA ALA A 469 -26.26 19.08 -19.26
C ALA A 469 -27.34 18.14 -18.69
N LYS A 470 -28.13 18.59 -17.70
CA LYS A 470 -29.20 17.78 -17.10
C LYS A 470 -30.23 17.38 -18.17
N GLY A 471 -30.55 16.09 -18.21
CA GLY A 471 -31.45 15.50 -19.22
C GLY A 471 -30.84 15.32 -20.61
N LYS A 472 -29.54 15.60 -20.80
CA LYS A 472 -28.81 15.37 -22.07
C LYS A 472 -27.85 14.21 -21.90
N ALA A 473 -28.22 13.04 -22.44
CA ALA A 473 -27.48 11.79 -22.26
C ALA A 473 -26.02 11.89 -22.71
N GLU A 474 -25.77 12.42 -23.91
CA GLU A 474 -24.43 12.57 -24.49
C GLU A 474 -23.52 13.46 -23.63
N GLU A 475 -24.02 14.65 -23.23
CA GLU A 475 -23.26 15.57 -22.37
C GLU A 475 -23.02 15.00 -20.97
N THR A 476 -24.03 14.34 -20.39
CA THR A 476 -23.92 13.67 -19.09
C THR A 476 -22.84 12.59 -19.12
N ALA A 477 -22.85 11.75 -20.15
CA ALA A 477 -21.85 10.71 -20.36
C ALA A 477 -20.45 11.32 -20.53
N LYS A 478 -20.32 12.37 -21.34
CA LYS A 478 -19.05 13.08 -21.57
C LYS A 478 -18.48 13.68 -20.27
N ILE A 479 -19.31 14.32 -19.46
CA ILE A 479 -18.89 14.93 -18.17
C ILE A 479 -18.44 13.84 -17.19
N LEU A 480 -19.28 12.83 -16.94
CA LEU A 480 -18.98 11.79 -15.94
C LEU A 480 -17.78 10.92 -16.31
N THR A 481 -17.51 10.77 -17.61
CA THR A 481 -16.39 9.96 -18.10
C THR A 481 -15.16 10.78 -18.44
N ASN A 482 -15.11 12.09 -18.10
CA ASN A 482 -14.00 12.99 -18.47
C ASN A 482 -13.65 12.91 -19.98
N ASN A 483 -14.69 12.85 -20.82
CA ASN A 483 -14.61 12.69 -22.28
C ASN A 483 -13.77 11.47 -22.73
N TYR A 484 -13.81 10.37 -21.98
CA TYR A 484 -12.99 9.19 -22.25
C TYR A 484 -13.12 8.67 -23.69
N ALA A 485 -14.34 8.61 -24.24
CA ALA A 485 -14.57 8.14 -25.61
C ALA A 485 -13.81 8.96 -26.68
N GLY A 486 -13.59 10.25 -26.43
CA GLY A 486 -12.84 11.14 -27.33
C GLY A 486 -11.32 11.08 -27.17
N LYS A 487 -10.78 10.26 -26.24
CA LYS A 487 -9.35 10.19 -25.88
C LYS A 487 -8.77 8.81 -26.17
N GLU A 488 -8.77 8.40 -27.43
CA GLU A 488 -8.38 7.03 -27.83
C GLU A 488 -6.99 6.60 -27.36
N SER A 489 -6.01 7.52 -27.36
CA SER A 489 -4.65 7.25 -26.86
C SER A 489 -4.60 6.91 -25.37
N GLU A 490 -5.63 7.28 -24.62
CA GLU A 490 -5.73 7.03 -23.18
C GLU A 490 -6.54 5.78 -22.84
N HIS A 491 -7.14 5.11 -23.82
CA HIS A 491 -8.01 3.97 -23.54
C HIS A 491 -7.26 2.83 -22.86
N VAL A 492 -7.93 2.22 -21.87
CA VAL A 492 -7.45 1.01 -21.23
C VAL A 492 -7.39 -0.13 -22.24
N LYS A 493 -6.40 -1.00 -22.05
CA LYS A 493 -6.30 -2.29 -22.73
C LYS A 493 -6.27 -3.38 -21.67
N PHE A 494 -6.38 -4.64 -22.07
CA PHE A 494 -6.14 -5.76 -21.16
C PHE A 494 -4.81 -6.41 -21.49
N LYS A 495 -4.07 -6.82 -20.46
CA LYS A 495 -2.83 -7.57 -20.67
C LYS A 495 -3.19 -8.95 -21.21
N SER A 496 -2.65 -9.30 -22.38
CA SER A 496 -2.94 -10.57 -23.07
C SER A 496 -2.21 -11.78 -22.49
N THR A 497 -1.31 -11.57 -21.53
CA THR A 497 -0.57 -12.63 -20.84
C THR A 497 -0.43 -12.28 -19.37
N SER A 498 -0.68 -13.24 -18.48
CA SER A 498 -0.52 -13.05 -17.03
C SER A 498 0.96 -13.06 -16.62
N TYR A 499 1.28 -12.52 -15.43
CA TYR A 499 2.64 -12.64 -14.89
C TYR A 499 2.98 -14.04 -14.38
N LEU A 500 2.00 -14.96 -14.31
CA LEU A 500 2.29 -16.37 -14.04
C LEU A 500 3.07 -16.98 -15.20
N LYS A 501 2.69 -16.65 -16.44
CA LYS A 501 3.34 -17.13 -17.66
C LYS A 501 4.59 -16.34 -18.04
N LYS A 502 4.64 -15.04 -17.77
CA LYS A 502 5.78 -14.16 -18.08
C LYS A 502 6.05 -13.22 -16.92
N TYR A 503 6.93 -13.60 -16.00
CA TYR A 503 7.19 -12.84 -14.78
C TYR A 503 8.27 -11.76 -14.96
N GLU A 504 9.15 -11.94 -15.93
CA GLU A 504 10.33 -11.09 -16.16
C GLU A 504 10.01 -9.59 -16.29
N PRO A 505 8.91 -9.15 -16.94
CA PRO A 505 8.58 -7.73 -17.01
C PRO A 505 8.28 -7.10 -15.64
N ILE A 506 7.73 -7.86 -14.68
CA ILE A 506 7.36 -7.33 -13.35
C ILE A 506 8.40 -7.65 -12.26
N ASP A 507 9.41 -8.47 -12.59
CA ASP A 507 10.51 -8.79 -11.70
C ASP A 507 11.44 -7.58 -11.51
N PHE A 508 11.23 -6.82 -10.43
CA PHE A 508 12.00 -5.60 -10.15
C PHE A 508 13.31 -5.90 -9.41
N PRO A 509 14.43 -5.28 -9.82
CA PRO A 509 15.71 -5.48 -9.15
C PRO A 509 15.73 -4.80 -7.77
N LEU A 510 16.30 -5.48 -6.77
CA LEU A 510 16.45 -4.96 -5.40
C LEU A 510 17.63 -3.97 -5.25
N SER A 511 18.46 -3.84 -6.28
CA SER A 511 19.60 -2.92 -6.33
C SER A 511 19.89 -2.48 -7.76
N GLY A 512 20.51 -1.31 -7.92
CA GLY A 512 20.86 -0.75 -9.22
C GLY A 512 19.72 0.03 -9.87
N LYS A 513 19.92 0.43 -11.12
CA LYS A 513 18.91 1.16 -11.90
C LYS A 513 17.85 0.20 -12.44
N ILE A 514 16.60 0.64 -12.43
CA ILE A 514 15.49 -0.09 -13.01
C ILE A 514 15.45 0.24 -14.51
N GLY A 515 15.46 -0.80 -15.35
CA GLY A 515 15.39 -0.65 -16.80
C GLY A 515 14.01 -0.21 -17.28
N ASN A 516 13.96 0.41 -18.46
CA ASN A 516 12.71 0.85 -19.11
C ASN A 516 11.87 -0.31 -19.69
N ASP A 517 12.42 -1.52 -19.70
CA ASP A 517 11.77 -2.77 -20.10
C ASP A 517 10.87 -3.36 -19.01
N LYS A 518 10.94 -2.83 -17.79
CA LYS A 518 10.16 -3.29 -16.64
C LYS A 518 8.80 -2.62 -16.59
N ASP A 519 7.76 -3.43 -16.42
CA ASP A 519 6.41 -2.96 -16.14
C ASP A 519 6.38 -2.39 -14.71
N SER A 520 5.64 -1.30 -14.51
CA SER A 520 5.28 -0.79 -13.18
C SER A 520 3.77 -0.70 -13.05
N LEU A 521 3.28 -0.82 -11.82
CA LEU A 521 1.87 -0.93 -11.49
C LEU A 521 1.32 0.39 -10.97
N TYR A 522 0.17 0.77 -11.48
CA TYR A 522 -0.59 1.96 -11.10
C TYR A 522 -1.97 1.53 -10.61
N ILE A 523 -2.29 1.96 -9.39
CA ILE A 523 -3.57 1.72 -8.74
C ILE A 523 -4.08 3.06 -8.24
N VAL A 524 -5.36 3.35 -8.48
CA VAL A 524 -6.07 4.49 -7.91
C VAL A 524 -7.37 3.97 -7.31
N GLY A 525 -7.69 4.42 -6.10
CA GLY A 525 -8.97 4.11 -5.46
C GLY A 525 -9.45 5.21 -4.53
N TYR A 526 -10.70 5.08 -4.10
CA TYR A 526 -11.41 6.08 -3.29
C TYR A 526 -11.91 5.50 -1.96
N PRO A 527 -11.00 4.99 -1.09
CA PRO A 527 -11.35 4.53 0.24
C PRO A 527 -11.88 5.68 1.10
N ARG A 528 -12.63 5.32 2.16
CA ARG A 528 -12.95 6.28 3.21
C ARG A 528 -11.68 6.79 3.90
N SER A 529 -11.76 8.01 4.40
CA SER A 529 -10.62 8.68 5.04
C SER A 529 -10.32 8.18 6.46
N ASP A 530 -11.00 7.13 6.96
CA ASP A 530 -10.80 6.58 8.31
C ASP A 530 -9.34 6.23 8.62
N ALA A 531 -8.65 5.62 7.65
CA ALA A 531 -7.25 5.21 7.77
C ALA A 531 -6.26 6.17 7.08
N ASP A 532 -6.69 7.40 6.78
CA ASP A 532 -5.79 8.44 6.24
C ASP A 532 -4.86 8.96 7.34
N TYR A 533 -3.72 8.29 7.49
CA TYR A 533 -2.66 8.64 8.43
C TYR A 533 -1.85 9.88 8.03
N PHE A 534 -2.19 10.53 6.91
CA PHE A 534 -1.58 11.79 6.52
C PHE A 534 -2.37 13.01 6.97
N LEU A 535 -3.56 12.81 7.57
CA LEU A 535 -4.34 13.88 8.18
C LEU A 535 -3.62 14.41 9.43
N ASN A 536 -3.25 15.69 9.40
CA ASN A 536 -2.59 16.35 10.51
C ASN A 536 -3.64 16.89 11.51
N GLU A 537 -3.50 16.57 12.79
CA GLU A 537 -4.49 16.93 13.83
C GLU A 537 -4.75 18.43 13.97
N TYR A 538 -3.74 19.27 13.69
CA TYR A 538 -3.84 20.72 13.79
C TYR A 538 -4.24 21.39 12.48
N GLN A 539 -3.72 20.91 11.34
CA GLN A 539 -3.97 21.52 10.03
C GLN A 539 -5.25 21.01 9.35
N ASP A 540 -5.63 19.76 9.60
CA ASP A 540 -6.71 19.07 8.90
C ASP A 540 -7.88 18.73 9.87
N ALA A 541 -8.07 19.49 10.95
CA ALA A 541 -9.05 19.20 12.01
C ALA A 541 -10.49 18.99 11.49
N ALA A 542 -10.93 19.81 10.53
CA ALA A 542 -12.25 19.66 9.90
C ALA A 542 -12.36 18.39 9.04
N GLU A 543 -11.29 18.01 8.34
CA GLU A 543 -11.23 16.78 7.55
C GLU A 543 -11.24 15.54 8.47
N ILE A 544 -10.53 15.61 9.60
CA ILE A 544 -10.54 14.57 10.63
C ILE A 544 -11.92 14.38 11.22
N ALA A 545 -12.64 15.47 11.51
CA ALA A 545 -14.01 15.41 12.03
C ALA A 545 -14.96 14.73 11.02
N ALA A 546 -14.75 14.97 9.72
CA ALA A 546 -15.62 14.46 8.66
C ALA A 546 -15.14 13.14 8.03
N ARG A 547 -14.02 12.56 8.47
CA ARG A 547 -13.32 11.44 7.79
C ARG A 547 -14.16 10.19 7.53
N LYS A 548 -15.16 9.93 8.39
CA LYS A 548 -16.08 8.76 8.24
C LYS A 548 -17.09 8.94 7.11
N GLU A 549 -17.30 10.17 6.68
CA GLU A 549 -18.25 10.57 5.65
C GLU A 549 -17.53 11.12 4.41
N SER A 550 -16.19 11.11 4.42
CA SER A 550 -15.36 11.59 3.33
C SER A 550 -14.47 10.48 2.80
N ARG A 551 -13.94 10.70 1.60
CA ARG A 551 -13.03 9.79 0.91
C ARG A 551 -11.70 10.49 0.68
N SER A 552 -10.64 9.72 0.72
CA SER A 552 -9.32 10.14 0.28
C SER A 552 -9.01 9.42 -1.02
N LEU A 553 -8.45 10.10 -2.00
CA LEU A 553 -7.86 9.43 -3.17
C LEU A 553 -6.57 8.73 -2.71
N TRP A 554 -6.40 7.46 -3.04
CA TRP A 554 -5.18 6.69 -2.72
C TRP A 554 -4.56 6.08 -3.97
N VAL A 555 -3.22 6.05 -3.97
CA VAL A 555 -2.42 5.37 -4.97
C VAL A 555 -1.43 4.40 -4.33
N ASN A 556 -0.90 3.45 -5.10
CA ASN A 556 0.12 2.50 -4.62
C ASN A 556 1.54 3.12 -4.54
N GLY A 557 1.63 4.40 -4.20
CA GLY A 557 2.88 5.15 -4.07
C GLY A 557 3.56 4.94 -2.70
N ASP A 558 4.84 5.30 -2.63
CA ASP A 558 5.57 5.31 -1.36
C ASP A 558 5.07 6.46 -0.47
N SER A 559 4.72 6.16 0.78
CA SER A 559 4.30 7.17 1.76
C SER A 559 5.40 8.19 2.06
N GLY A 560 6.66 7.81 1.81
CA GLY A 560 7.83 8.67 1.86
C GLY A 560 7.73 9.94 0.99
N TRP A 561 6.86 9.94 -0.02
CA TRP A 561 6.67 11.04 -0.96
C TRP A 561 5.70 12.12 -0.47
N TYR A 562 4.86 11.81 0.52
CA TYR A 562 3.81 12.72 0.96
C TYR A 562 4.37 14.07 1.43
N GLY A 563 3.81 15.16 0.93
CA GLY A 563 4.25 16.53 1.24
C GLY A 563 5.58 16.95 0.63
N LYS A 564 6.29 16.07 -0.08
CA LYS A 564 7.62 16.33 -0.65
C LYS A 564 7.63 16.54 -2.16
N LEU A 565 6.49 16.36 -2.84
CA LEU A 565 6.42 16.46 -4.30
C LEU A 565 6.06 17.86 -4.80
N VAL A 566 5.57 18.74 -3.91
CA VAL A 566 5.01 20.04 -4.27
C VAL A 566 6.03 20.84 -5.07
N LYS A 567 5.62 21.23 -6.27
CA LYS A 567 6.39 22.12 -7.15
C LYS A 567 6.07 23.56 -6.74
N THR A 568 6.99 24.24 -6.05
CA THR A 568 6.85 25.68 -5.78
C THR A 568 7.68 26.49 -6.79
N GLU A 569 7.18 27.65 -7.20
CA GLU A 569 7.85 28.52 -8.20
C GLU A 569 9.24 28.99 -7.75
N THR A 570 9.49 29.00 -6.44
CA THR A 570 10.75 29.45 -5.82
C THR A 570 11.48 28.34 -5.06
N GLY A 571 10.97 27.11 -5.08
CA GLY A 571 11.55 25.98 -4.36
C GLY A 571 12.71 25.33 -5.10
N PRO A 572 13.58 24.59 -4.38
CA PRO A 572 14.58 23.77 -5.03
C PRO A 572 13.90 22.71 -5.91
N GLU A 573 14.49 22.43 -7.07
CA GLU A 573 14.04 21.30 -7.90
C GLU A 573 14.12 19.99 -7.12
N LEU A 574 13.19 19.07 -7.39
CA LEU A 574 13.23 17.74 -6.81
C LEU A 574 14.54 17.05 -7.20
N ALA A 575 15.20 16.41 -6.23
CA ALA A 575 16.42 15.65 -6.49
C ALA A 575 16.20 14.65 -7.65
N PRO A 576 17.16 14.52 -8.60
CA PRO A 576 17.00 13.63 -9.76
C PRO A 576 16.61 12.19 -9.41
N GLU A 577 17.13 11.66 -8.30
CA GLU A 577 16.77 10.33 -7.80
C GLU A 577 15.31 10.21 -7.38
N LEU A 578 14.74 11.26 -6.78
CA LEU A 578 13.32 11.28 -6.42
C LEU A 578 12.46 11.40 -7.67
N LEU A 579 12.85 12.24 -8.65
CA LEU A 579 12.18 12.34 -9.94
C LEU A 579 12.12 10.99 -10.67
N ASP A 580 13.23 10.26 -10.70
CA ASP A 580 13.29 8.92 -11.28
C ASP A 580 12.44 7.90 -10.50
N LYS A 581 12.33 8.02 -9.18
CA LYS A 581 11.43 7.15 -8.38
C LYS A 581 9.96 7.45 -8.64
N ILE A 582 9.56 8.72 -8.65
CA ILE A 582 8.15 9.10 -8.80
C ILE A 582 7.67 9.07 -10.25
N SER A 583 8.56 8.96 -11.25
CA SER A 583 8.16 8.83 -12.66
C SER A 583 7.51 7.47 -12.97
N ARG A 584 7.70 6.47 -12.09
CA ARG A 584 7.21 5.10 -12.24
C ARG A 584 6.12 4.78 -11.21
N GLY A 585 5.34 3.74 -11.51
CA GLY A 585 4.45 3.10 -10.56
C GLY A 585 5.22 2.26 -9.54
N ASN A 586 4.51 1.41 -8.80
CA ASN A 586 5.12 0.45 -7.88
C ASN A 586 5.15 -0.96 -8.48
N TYR A 587 5.43 -1.98 -7.69
CA TYR A 587 5.57 -3.36 -8.18
C TYR A 587 4.70 -4.33 -7.38
N LEU A 588 4.96 -5.61 -7.53
CA LEU A 588 4.39 -6.66 -6.70
C LEU A 588 5.13 -6.75 -5.37
N SER A 589 4.40 -7.14 -4.33
CA SER A 589 4.88 -7.27 -2.97
C SER A 589 5.73 -8.54 -2.78
N TYR A 590 6.72 -8.45 -1.89
CA TYR A 590 7.50 -9.61 -1.43
C TYR A 590 6.86 -10.32 -0.23
N GLN A 591 5.59 -10.04 0.07
CA GLN A 591 4.89 -10.71 1.17
C GLN A 591 4.84 -12.22 0.92
N ILE A 592 5.28 -13.01 1.90
CA ILE A 592 5.44 -14.46 1.75
C ILE A 592 4.35 -15.33 2.41
N GLY A 593 3.58 -14.76 3.33
CA GLY A 593 2.42 -15.40 3.97
C GLY A 593 1.24 -15.59 3.03
N TYR A 594 1.13 -14.81 1.96
CA TYR A 594 0.05 -14.90 0.96
C TYR A 594 0.45 -15.61 -0.34
N ARG A 595 1.75 -15.85 -0.58
CA ARG A 595 2.25 -16.38 -1.86
C ARG A 595 2.59 -17.87 -1.74
N ASN A 596 2.18 -18.66 -2.72
CA ASN A 596 2.61 -20.06 -2.88
C ASN A 596 3.72 -20.22 -3.94
N PHE A 597 3.80 -19.31 -4.93
CA PHE A 597 4.88 -19.31 -5.92
C PHE A 597 6.14 -18.68 -5.33
N GLY A 598 7.15 -19.51 -5.05
CA GLY A 598 8.39 -19.07 -4.42
C GLY A 598 9.32 -18.29 -5.35
N ASP A 599 9.23 -18.50 -6.66
CA ASP A 599 10.04 -17.79 -7.66
C ASP A 599 9.35 -16.57 -8.29
N LYS A 600 8.08 -16.30 -7.92
CA LYS A 600 7.28 -15.20 -8.47
C LYS A 600 6.68 -14.35 -7.34
N PRO A 601 7.48 -13.47 -6.71
CA PRO A 601 6.99 -12.55 -5.69
C PRO A 601 5.68 -11.84 -6.08
N GLY A 602 4.72 -11.90 -5.15
CA GLY A 602 3.42 -11.27 -5.28
C GLY A 602 2.41 -12.00 -6.14
N LEU A 603 2.65 -13.26 -6.52
CA LEU A 603 1.63 -14.12 -7.15
C LEU A 603 1.08 -15.14 -6.16
N ALA A 604 -0.20 -15.43 -6.28
CA ALA A 604 -0.86 -16.48 -5.51
C ALA A 604 -1.92 -17.20 -6.34
N ASP A 605 -2.03 -18.50 -6.14
CA ASP A 605 -3.27 -19.23 -6.38
C ASP A 605 -4.13 -19.13 -5.11
N VAL A 606 -5.17 -18.31 -5.17
CA VAL A 606 -5.92 -17.96 -3.96
C VAL A 606 -6.77 -19.12 -3.43
N PHE A 607 -7.09 -20.11 -4.26
CA PHE A 607 -7.78 -21.31 -3.76
C PHE A 607 -6.86 -22.15 -2.86
N ILE A 608 -5.54 -22.09 -3.11
CA ILE A 608 -4.53 -22.67 -2.23
C ILE A 608 -4.29 -21.76 -1.03
N THR A 609 -4.04 -20.48 -1.24
CA THR A 609 -3.47 -19.63 -0.17
C THR A 609 -4.53 -18.99 0.73
N HIS A 610 -5.73 -18.71 0.21
CA HIS A 610 -6.77 -17.96 0.92
C HIS A 610 -8.19 -18.18 0.33
N PRO A 611 -8.72 -19.43 0.30
CA PRO A 611 -10.02 -19.72 -0.30
C PRO A 611 -11.22 -19.19 0.51
N LEU A 612 -10.99 -18.83 1.77
CA LEU A 612 -11.97 -18.37 2.75
C LEU A 612 -11.59 -16.98 3.26
N ASN A 613 -12.55 -16.26 3.85
CA ASN A 613 -12.29 -15.02 4.58
C ASN A 613 -11.38 -15.26 5.80
N ASP A 614 -10.83 -14.17 6.36
CA ASP A 614 -9.90 -14.22 7.49
C ASP A 614 -10.41 -15.00 8.72
N ASP A 615 -11.73 -15.00 8.94
CA ASP A 615 -12.41 -15.70 10.03
C ASP A 615 -12.76 -17.17 9.73
N GLY A 616 -12.37 -17.66 8.56
CA GLY A 616 -12.67 -19.01 8.08
C GLY A 616 -14.07 -19.16 7.47
N SER A 617 -14.82 -18.07 7.29
CA SER A 617 -16.11 -18.08 6.61
C SER A 617 -15.97 -18.02 5.08
N LEU A 618 -16.98 -18.52 4.38
CA LEU A 618 -17.12 -18.32 2.93
C LEU A 618 -17.61 -16.92 2.63
N TYR A 619 -17.28 -16.39 1.46
CA TYR A 619 -18.02 -15.26 0.93
C TYR A 619 -19.47 -15.68 0.71
N LYS A 620 -20.41 -14.84 1.15
CA LYS A 620 -21.84 -15.05 0.99
C LYS A 620 -22.42 -13.90 0.16
N GLY A 621 -22.90 -14.22 -1.03
CA GLY A 621 -23.55 -13.24 -1.88
C GLY A 621 -24.92 -12.81 -1.34
N LYS A 622 -25.43 -11.67 -1.82
CA LYS A 622 -26.79 -11.21 -1.51
C LYS A 622 -27.89 -12.17 -1.99
N ASP A 623 -27.57 -13.03 -2.96
CA ASP A 623 -28.40 -14.14 -3.44
C ASP A 623 -28.49 -15.32 -2.45
N GLY A 624 -27.73 -15.26 -1.34
CA GLY A 624 -27.66 -16.30 -0.33
C GLY A 624 -26.69 -17.44 -0.65
N LYS A 625 -26.12 -17.47 -1.87
CA LYS A 625 -25.14 -18.48 -2.28
C LYS A 625 -23.78 -18.18 -1.64
N GLN A 626 -22.97 -19.22 -1.49
CA GLN A 626 -21.65 -19.14 -0.91
C GLN A 626 -20.58 -19.50 -1.93
N TYR A 627 -19.42 -18.88 -1.79
CA TYR A 627 -18.36 -19.03 -2.78
C TYR A 627 -16.97 -19.10 -2.13
N PHE A 628 -16.10 -19.92 -2.72
CA PHE A 628 -14.66 -19.89 -2.44
C PHE A 628 -13.98 -18.82 -3.28
N SER A 629 -13.02 -18.09 -2.70
CA SER A 629 -12.08 -17.32 -3.52
C SER A 629 -11.25 -18.27 -4.39
N TYR A 630 -11.14 -17.94 -5.68
CA TYR A 630 -10.51 -18.80 -6.67
C TYR A 630 -9.76 -18.00 -7.74
N GLY A 631 -8.73 -18.63 -8.31
CA GLY A 631 -8.00 -18.11 -9.46
C GLY A 631 -6.66 -17.44 -9.12
N LEU A 632 -6.00 -16.96 -10.17
CA LEU A 632 -4.73 -16.26 -10.06
C LEU A 632 -4.94 -14.89 -9.42
N ASN A 633 -4.10 -14.57 -8.45
CA ASN A 633 -4.13 -13.33 -7.71
C ASN A 633 -2.76 -12.68 -7.67
N TYR A 634 -2.76 -11.34 -7.64
CA TYR A 634 -1.57 -10.54 -7.44
C TYR A 634 -1.64 -9.78 -6.13
N MET A 635 -0.47 -9.55 -5.51
CA MET A 635 -0.29 -8.74 -4.32
C MET A 635 0.43 -7.43 -4.69
N PRO A 636 -0.27 -6.32 -4.87
CA PRO A 636 0.37 -5.04 -5.14
C PRO A 636 1.15 -4.54 -3.92
N ARG A 637 2.36 -4.05 -4.15
CA ARG A 637 3.15 -3.40 -3.12
C ARG A 637 2.54 -2.03 -2.78
N PHE A 638 2.48 -1.73 -1.49
CA PHE A 638 2.01 -0.46 -0.93
C PHE A 638 0.60 -0.09 -1.36
N TYR A 639 -0.30 -1.06 -1.32
CA TYR A 639 -1.72 -0.79 -1.51
C TYR A 639 -2.50 -1.73 -0.60
N ALA A 640 -2.86 -1.20 0.57
CA ALA A 640 -3.77 -1.85 1.51
C ALA A 640 -4.67 -0.82 2.24
N PRO A 641 -5.26 0.16 1.51
CA PRO A 641 -6.06 1.20 2.15
C PRO A 641 -7.36 0.64 2.74
N PHE A 642 -8.08 1.50 3.47
CA PHE A 642 -9.35 1.17 4.12
C PHE A 642 -10.47 0.80 3.12
N GLY A 643 -11.65 0.43 3.66
CA GLY A 643 -12.84 0.14 2.86
C GLY A 643 -13.23 1.27 1.91
N GLY A 644 -13.74 0.89 0.73
CA GLY A 644 -14.03 1.79 -0.40
C GLY A 644 -12.99 1.75 -1.52
N SER A 645 -11.80 1.21 -1.26
CA SER A 645 -10.78 0.92 -2.28
C SER A 645 -11.07 -0.34 -3.11
N SER A 646 -11.93 -1.22 -2.62
CA SER A 646 -12.45 -2.38 -3.35
C SER A 646 -12.94 -1.98 -4.74
N GLY A 647 -12.44 -2.63 -5.77
CA GLY A 647 -12.79 -2.42 -7.17
C GLY A 647 -11.77 -1.59 -7.93
N SER A 648 -10.73 -1.09 -7.26
CA SER A 648 -9.62 -0.39 -7.90
C SER A 648 -8.93 -1.29 -8.93
N SER A 649 -8.76 -0.80 -10.16
CA SER A 649 -8.01 -1.52 -11.19
C SER A 649 -6.51 -1.48 -10.91
N VAL A 650 -5.84 -2.59 -11.18
CA VAL A 650 -4.37 -2.65 -11.25
C VAL A 650 -3.95 -2.60 -12.71
N ARG A 651 -3.09 -1.64 -13.07
CA ARG A 651 -2.71 -1.38 -14.46
C ARG A 651 -1.20 -1.26 -14.63
N THR A 652 -0.69 -1.57 -15.82
CA THR A 652 0.71 -1.30 -16.20
C THR A 652 0.92 0.18 -16.59
N ASP A 653 2.18 0.57 -16.78
CA ASP A 653 2.60 1.86 -17.35
C ASP A 653 2.05 2.11 -18.77
N LYS A 654 1.71 1.04 -19.49
CA LYS A 654 1.05 1.05 -20.81
C LYS A 654 -0.47 1.16 -20.74
N ASN A 655 -1.03 1.40 -19.54
CA ASN A 655 -2.47 1.40 -19.26
C ASN A 655 -3.16 0.06 -19.62
N GLU A 656 -2.44 -1.05 -19.45
CA GLU A 656 -3.00 -2.40 -19.58
C GLU A 656 -3.49 -2.89 -18.22
N LEU A 657 -4.78 -3.24 -18.15
CA LEU A 657 -5.46 -3.82 -17.01
C LEU A 657 -4.99 -5.26 -16.78
N LEU A 658 -4.69 -5.56 -15.53
CA LEU A 658 -4.15 -6.84 -15.08
C LEU A 658 -5.09 -7.56 -14.11
N SER A 659 -5.59 -6.83 -13.11
CA SER A 659 -6.42 -7.35 -12.03
C SER A 659 -7.31 -6.29 -11.41
N VAL A 660 -8.23 -6.73 -10.55
CA VAL A 660 -9.06 -5.85 -9.71
C VAL A 660 -8.76 -6.11 -8.23
N TYR A 661 -8.43 -5.05 -7.48
CA TYR A 661 -8.10 -5.13 -6.07
C TYR A 661 -9.36 -5.30 -5.21
N TYR A 662 -9.37 -6.23 -4.25
CA TYR A 662 -10.57 -6.55 -3.45
C TYR A 662 -10.36 -6.81 -1.96
N TYR A 663 -9.17 -7.22 -1.54
CA TYR A 663 -8.87 -7.57 -0.15
C TYR A 663 -7.67 -6.80 0.34
N SER A 664 -7.77 -6.18 1.53
CA SER A 664 -6.68 -5.41 2.18
C SER A 664 -6.28 -6.03 3.51
N ASN A 665 -4.97 -6.17 3.74
CA ASN A 665 -4.42 -6.43 5.05
C ASN A 665 -3.35 -5.38 5.40
N ALA A 666 -3.74 -4.38 6.19
CA ALA A 666 -2.86 -3.29 6.61
C ALA A 666 -1.62 -3.77 7.39
N ASN A 667 -1.73 -4.86 8.17
CA ASN A 667 -0.60 -5.43 8.92
C ASN A 667 0.45 -6.06 7.99
N ALA A 668 0.02 -6.54 6.83
CA ALA A 668 0.89 -7.10 5.80
C ALA A 668 1.37 -6.04 4.78
N GLY A 669 0.80 -4.82 4.80
CA GLY A 669 1.13 -3.73 3.88
C GLY A 669 0.74 -4.01 2.42
N THR A 670 -0.10 -5.02 2.21
CA THR A 670 -0.56 -5.47 0.89
C THR A 670 -1.90 -6.21 1.03
N GLY A 671 -2.39 -6.74 -0.07
CA GLY A 671 -3.68 -7.40 -0.17
C GLY A 671 -3.75 -8.24 -1.45
N TYR A 672 -4.96 -8.67 -1.83
CA TYR A 672 -5.17 -9.42 -3.07
C TYR A 672 -5.89 -8.59 -4.12
N SER A 673 -5.47 -8.83 -5.36
CA SER A 673 -6.17 -8.41 -6.56
C SER A 673 -6.38 -9.60 -7.50
N ALA A 674 -7.62 -9.80 -7.92
CA ALA A 674 -8.01 -10.94 -8.73
C ALA A 674 -7.64 -10.70 -10.20
N ALA A 675 -6.81 -11.58 -10.76
CA ALA A 675 -6.35 -11.47 -12.14
C ALA A 675 -7.50 -11.70 -13.13
N PHE A 676 -7.55 -10.90 -14.19
CA PHE A 676 -8.54 -11.10 -15.26
C PHE A 676 -8.25 -12.35 -16.08
N ARG A 677 -7.02 -12.84 -16.07
CA ARG A 677 -6.56 -13.94 -16.92
C ARG A 677 -5.57 -14.86 -16.19
N SER A 678 -5.70 -16.16 -16.44
CA SER A 678 -4.78 -17.21 -16.03
C SER A 678 -4.55 -18.15 -17.22
N GLU A 679 -3.29 -18.49 -17.51
CA GLU A 679 -2.95 -19.56 -18.45
C GLU A 679 -2.93 -20.95 -17.81
N GLY A 680 -3.36 -21.04 -16.54
CA GLY A 680 -3.35 -22.25 -15.74
C GLY A 680 -1.97 -22.60 -15.17
N PHE A 681 -1.96 -23.53 -14.20
CA PHE A 681 -0.73 -24.07 -13.63
C PHE A 681 -0.91 -25.55 -13.29
N ASP A 682 -0.02 -26.38 -13.85
CA ASP A 682 0.03 -27.81 -13.55
C ASP A 682 0.93 -28.05 -12.32
N TYR A 683 0.31 -28.50 -11.23
CA TYR A 683 1.00 -28.84 -10.00
C TYR A 683 1.58 -30.26 -10.00
N LYS A 684 1.60 -30.97 -11.15
CA LYS A 684 2.17 -32.32 -11.30
C LYS A 684 1.61 -33.32 -10.28
N GLY A 685 0.33 -33.20 -9.94
CA GLY A 685 -0.35 -34.05 -8.98
C GLY A 685 -0.08 -33.75 -7.50
N LEU A 686 0.67 -32.68 -7.17
CA LEU A 686 0.95 -32.25 -5.79
C LEU A 686 -0.34 -32.06 -4.96
N TYR A 687 -1.41 -31.59 -5.63
CA TYR A 687 -2.74 -31.34 -5.06
C TYR A 687 -3.79 -32.34 -5.58
N GLY A 688 -3.36 -33.55 -5.95
CA GLY A 688 -4.24 -34.57 -6.53
C GLY A 688 -4.74 -34.16 -7.91
N LYS A 689 -6.07 -34.01 -8.07
CA LYS A 689 -6.69 -33.60 -9.34
C LYS A 689 -6.67 -32.10 -9.58
N TYR A 690 -6.37 -31.31 -8.55
CA TYR A 690 -6.44 -29.86 -8.64
C TYR A 690 -5.26 -29.28 -9.43
N ASN A 691 -5.58 -28.43 -10.39
CA ASN A 691 -4.69 -27.52 -11.08
C ASN A 691 -5.33 -26.13 -11.09
N LEU A 692 -4.50 -25.08 -11.17
CA LEU A 692 -5.03 -23.74 -11.40
C LEU A 692 -5.59 -23.71 -12.84
N GLU A 693 -6.86 -23.34 -12.97
CA GLU A 693 -7.55 -23.37 -14.26
C GLU A 693 -7.11 -22.25 -15.21
N GLU A 694 -7.24 -22.52 -16.50
CA GLU A 694 -7.08 -21.56 -17.58
C GLU A 694 -8.39 -20.78 -17.79
N TYR A 695 -8.35 -19.45 -17.71
CA TYR A 695 -9.52 -18.60 -17.88
C TYR A 695 -9.17 -17.18 -18.32
N ASP A 696 -10.12 -16.51 -18.98
CA ASP A 696 -10.09 -15.06 -19.25
C ASP A 696 -11.47 -14.46 -18.96
N LEU A 697 -11.58 -13.67 -17.89
CA LEU A 697 -12.85 -13.11 -17.41
C LEU A 697 -13.46 -12.08 -18.37
N ILE A 698 -12.68 -11.57 -19.34
CA ILE A 698 -13.10 -10.52 -20.28
C ILE A 698 -13.49 -11.13 -21.61
N TYR A 699 -12.55 -11.85 -22.24
CA TYR A 699 -12.68 -12.39 -23.59
C TYR A 699 -13.19 -13.84 -23.62
N GLY A 700 -13.03 -14.59 -22.53
CA GLY A 700 -13.35 -16.01 -22.45
C GLY A 700 -12.35 -16.89 -23.20
N GLY A 701 -12.76 -18.13 -23.47
CA GLY A 701 -11.99 -19.08 -24.28
C GLY A 701 -11.04 -19.98 -23.50
N GLY A 702 -11.02 -19.93 -22.17
CA GLY A 702 -10.32 -20.90 -21.35
C GLY A 702 -10.93 -22.30 -21.48
N LYS A 703 -10.09 -23.34 -21.43
CA LYS A 703 -10.51 -24.74 -21.68
C LYS A 703 -11.74 -25.19 -20.88
N ASN A 704 -11.77 -24.89 -19.59
CA ASN A 704 -12.85 -25.29 -18.67
C ASN A 704 -13.74 -24.11 -18.27
N GLN A 705 -13.71 -23.00 -19.02
CA GLN A 705 -14.47 -21.80 -18.69
C GLN A 705 -15.92 -21.88 -19.20
N LYS A 706 -16.86 -21.43 -18.38
CA LYS A 706 -18.32 -21.42 -18.62
C LYS A 706 -18.83 -20.03 -19.01
N SER A 707 -18.26 -18.96 -18.45
CA SER A 707 -18.71 -17.60 -18.72
C SER A 707 -17.57 -16.57 -18.67
N SER A 708 -17.81 -15.44 -19.35
CA SER A 708 -16.94 -14.25 -19.42
C SER A 708 -17.79 -13.03 -19.71
N TYR A 709 -17.24 -11.82 -19.53
CA TYR A 709 -17.92 -10.57 -19.88
C TYR A 709 -18.43 -10.57 -21.32
N ARG A 710 -17.60 -10.95 -22.30
CA ARG A 710 -18.01 -11.05 -23.72
C ARG A 710 -19.21 -11.97 -23.91
N GLU A 711 -19.21 -13.12 -23.25
CA GLU A 711 -20.26 -14.15 -23.42
C GLU A 711 -21.58 -13.72 -22.76
N GLU A 712 -21.53 -13.13 -21.56
CA GLU A 712 -22.74 -12.59 -20.93
C GLU A 712 -23.29 -11.38 -21.69
N LEU A 713 -22.40 -10.51 -22.18
CA LEU A 713 -22.81 -9.38 -23.02
C LEU A 713 -23.47 -9.87 -24.33
N LYS A 714 -22.99 -10.97 -24.91
CA LYS A 714 -23.58 -11.59 -26.10
C LYS A 714 -24.98 -12.14 -25.83
N LYS A 715 -25.22 -12.71 -24.65
CA LYS A 715 -26.57 -13.18 -24.26
C LYS A 715 -27.56 -12.02 -24.13
N LEU A 716 -27.10 -10.88 -23.61
CA LEU A 716 -27.92 -9.69 -23.44
C LEU A 716 -28.13 -8.92 -24.76
N TYR A 717 -27.08 -8.81 -25.58
CA TYR A 717 -27.04 -7.98 -26.79
C TYR A 717 -26.30 -8.68 -27.94
N PRO A 718 -26.93 -9.64 -28.65
CA PRO A 718 -26.24 -10.53 -29.59
C PRO A 718 -25.43 -9.87 -30.71
N ASN A 719 -25.83 -8.67 -31.15
CA ASN A 719 -25.24 -7.95 -32.28
C ASN A 719 -24.48 -6.68 -31.86
N MET A 720 -24.27 -6.47 -30.56
CA MET A 720 -23.60 -5.27 -30.06
C MET A 720 -22.15 -5.21 -30.51
N LYS A 721 -21.69 -3.99 -30.76
CA LYS A 721 -20.28 -3.65 -30.92
C LYS A 721 -19.88 -2.66 -29.84
N THR A 722 -18.72 -2.90 -29.25
CA THR A 722 -18.17 -2.06 -28.20
C THR A 722 -16.74 -1.67 -28.56
N LYS A 723 -16.09 -0.83 -27.75
CA LYS A 723 -14.69 -0.48 -27.98
C LYS A 723 -13.78 -1.70 -27.87
N LEU A 724 -14.03 -2.60 -26.90
CA LEU A 724 -13.26 -3.85 -26.77
C LEU A 724 -13.62 -4.88 -27.84
N PHE A 725 -14.87 -4.92 -28.30
CA PHE A 725 -15.37 -5.88 -29.29
C PHE A 725 -15.86 -5.17 -30.56
N SER A 726 -14.97 -4.44 -31.22
CA SER A 726 -15.28 -3.65 -32.42
C SER A 726 -15.74 -4.50 -33.62
N GLU A 727 -15.23 -5.74 -33.71
CA GLU A 727 -15.66 -6.75 -34.68
C GLU A 727 -16.91 -7.53 -34.24
N GLY A 728 -17.48 -7.21 -33.08
CA GLY A 728 -18.64 -7.88 -32.49
C GLY A 728 -18.28 -9.03 -31.54
N LEU A 729 -19.28 -9.47 -30.78
CA LEU A 729 -19.11 -10.38 -29.63
C LEU A 729 -18.84 -11.85 -30.01
N ASN A 730 -18.87 -12.20 -31.29
CA ASN A 730 -18.61 -13.56 -31.77
C ASN A 730 -17.12 -13.88 -31.95
N LYS A 731 -16.26 -12.86 -31.93
CA LYS A 731 -14.82 -13.01 -32.18
C LYS A 731 -14.03 -12.70 -30.90
N ILE A 732 -13.07 -13.57 -30.59
CA ILE A 732 -12.00 -13.28 -29.64
C ILE A 732 -10.81 -12.75 -30.45
N PRO A 733 -10.23 -11.57 -30.12
CA PRO A 733 -9.02 -11.10 -30.80
C PRO A 733 -7.87 -12.11 -30.62
N GLU A 734 -7.00 -12.22 -31.64
CA GLU A 734 -6.04 -13.32 -31.75
C GLU A 734 -5.07 -13.37 -30.56
N GLU A 735 -4.64 -12.21 -30.07
CA GLU A 735 -3.75 -12.06 -28.94
C GLU A 735 -4.34 -12.56 -27.60
N PHE A 736 -5.67 -12.64 -27.47
CA PHE A 736 -6.35 -13.12 -26.26
C PHE A 736 -6.75 -14.60 -26.34
N LYS A 737 -6.59 -15.25 -27.50
CA LYS A 737 -6.84 -16.69 -27.61
C LYS A 737 -5.75 -17.48 -26.87
N PHE A 738 -6.17 -18.49 -26.12
CA PHE A 738 -5.24 -19.46 -25.54
C PHE A 738 -4.63 -20.32 -26.66
N LYS A 739 -3.30 -20.47 -26.62
CA LYS A 739 -2.59 -21.37 -27.53
C LYS A 739 -2.81 -22.80 -27.04
N LYS A 740 -3.52 -23.59 -27.84
CA LYS A 740 -3.82 -25.00 -27.55
C LYS A 740 -2.66 -25.91 -27.86
#